data_AF-A0A8S3PS71-F1
#
_entry.id   AF-A0A8S3PS71-F1
#
_cell.length_a   1.000
_cell.length_b   1.000
_cell.length_c   1.000
_cell.angle_alpha   90.00
_cell.angle_beta   90.00
_cell.angle_gamma   90.00
#
_symmetry.space_group_name_H-M   'P 1'
#
loop_
_entity.id
_entity.type
_entity.pdbx_description
1 polymer ?
#
loop_
_entity_poly.entity_id
_entity_poly.type
_entity_poly.pdbx_seq_one_letter_code
_entity_poly.pdbx_strand_id
1 'polypeptide(L)'
;MTVWPSCCEKIIDVQQTGKSNLMTIDEITLDIQALTHLMDEVKPSREILSKKESRKLWLRKVCEYRPVIERIVADFSKQHSFDGNVGQHQCREAIKNARCEWIRTLVVKLFIENVCTQGIGAEIVPSMKLWSKLGEDADMKELISLEKVESHLKKQNAEVLKKCFGVLSKCINCEAEIQSAPVKLSCDHVVCKKCYKQVIEKKRQCTHCKEKLPDNFNQEEFVKRSDVEKYEDFRERCNGFFMEIVSQLCFAEGTLPSQGVIDKLLSYIVGKDKSDRGETIVSRQLTVFQDAIDPNPVVRSFLLQEIMQTSGSDIKSYLSKYFDDNTQLLQTSVGSTESIELCLLILQCMEDSIQQQNQKFNNSKLELVHIEKMLSESVEGFYSNVHILEKIECIAKAKYSLSVTARYIHDLYGKPQDTVQLDAELRQLFEAAGHLCENSGSQWPRKYFVRVLCRSYGTDVYQAVLAKSEREYLRWVILPDLDVMECYDRYIVNEDYADIRLAVADSIINQKDTQLTEVLHTKICMEWQCNINILLALHREENEFINDYLQTRSFLPKEKEVALSILENDVWQPETAKNIHLNMDIAQQNLTCLLTHYVVMMTFIPGSTNLLMPLKNIALNIECMKDSYYPTMPDDVIAFFTRVMRDHNKEHNVKSKWGGEDVPTIYKCPQGHPYTIGDCGKAYYEYTCFCGEKIGGKDHILLTTNTQASSEAAAKGHILGRANSLKATDIVTPRNNLSRGSFAIIRLLTHMSMFIAANSNVQAVQQIIQTEPDIQETEVFQFLLEHISLDIESLHQILGKGKDDIFLMMHFILNEIVMKHTSAVIGENNPKELCKLNTEKSRCEWEDLFDQKFIFPVLQDIENIIQKCNDKIACDKRMGALPLVLLLHEIDDIDDNKHFQEIPEVWRFRSWISIDHLTQMLNTKEKTCPLLHLFLMEDHHLRVLRFIPNIIRLQKMLMQKYSRKLDRAEGTLITIENVEQQLEQDGKLEEFKILLQSYTEAWEAVRQSLETYTCRTSNGRFRVNKAHCRKRIDGKTPISYLLPTYRDSGLCGFILLRFLLEKQNTFLGDFCREKGVLYSSLPLVSVKDISAAHLISYHPDKDLLPMVLANCNYSFEVGQGTKVEYNFNNLERQVMDRFLFSKSAIINLNEIEMFTYRAEYTNGVVLESLSERIDQIRIPQATKVQICSELRKMSYPDLLKAWINLTLPSAF
;
A
#
# COMPACT_ATOMS: atom_id res chain seq x y z
N MET A 1 -26.29 -3.80 -18.23
CA MET A 1 -26.80 -2.99 -19.35
C MET A 1 -27.13 -1.55 -18.96
N THR A 2 -27.23 -1.18 -17.68
CA THR A 2 -27.47 0.20 -17.19
C THR A 2 -26.33 1.20 -17.41
N VAL A 3 -25.12 0.75 -17.75
CA VAL A 3 -23.94 1.64 -17.89
C VAL A 3 -23.92 2.40 -19.23
N TRP A 4 -24.62 1.91 -20.27
CA TRP A 4 -24.55 2.45 -21.63
C TRP A 4 -25.92 2.49 -22.32
N PRO A 5 -26.73 3.54 -22.10
CA PRO A 5 -28.08 3.67 -22.66
C PRO A 5 -28.12 3.57 -24.20
N SER A 6 -27.08 4.06 -24.89
CA SER A 6 -26.97 4.03 -26.35
C SER A 6 -26.87 2.62 -26.94
N CYS A 7 -26.26 1.67 -26.21
CA CYS A 7 -26.27 0.25 -26.60
C CYS A 7 -27.66 -0.36 -26.42
N CYS A 8 -28.37 0.00 -25.35
CA CYS A 8 -29.75 -0.47 -25.12
C CYS A 8 -30.70 0.02 -26.21
N GLU A 9 -30.64 1.29 -26.59
CA GLU A 9 -31.48 1.86 -27.66
C GLU A 9 -31.29 1.14 -29.00
N LYS A 10 -30.04 0.82 -29.37
CA LYS A 10 -29.74 0.09 -30.61
C LYS A 10 -30.08 -1.40 -30.53
N ILE A 11 -29.91 -2.06 -29.38
CA ILE A 11 -30.37 -3.44 -29.20
C ILE A 11 -31.89 -3.51 -29.34
N ILE A 12 -32.61 -2.54 -28.77
CA ILE A 12 -34.06 -2.41 -28.95
C ILE A 12 -34.41 -2.21 -30.43
N ASP A 13 -33.66 -1.38 -31.17
CA ASP A 13 -33.87 -1.16 -32.61
C ASP A 13 -33.59 -2.42 -33.46
N VAL A 14 -32.55 -3.20 -33.11
CA VAL A 14 -32.24 -4.49 -33.74
C VAL A 14 -33.33 -5.54 -33.43
N GLN A 15 -33.86 -5.55 -32.20
CA GLN A 15 -34.98 -6.40 -31.82
C GLN A 15 -36.27 -6.02 -32.57
N GLN A 16 -36.53 -4.73 -32.74
CA GLN A 16 -37.71 -4.22 -33.45
C GLN A 16 -37.64 -4.44 -34.96
N THR A 17 -36.44 -4.47 -35.55
CA THR A 17 -36.24 -4.64 -37.00
C THR A 17 -36.12 -6.10 -37.45
N GLY A 18 -36.03 -7.07 -36.53
CA GLY A 18 -36.05 -8.51 -36.84
C GLY A 18 -34.84 -9.03 -37.63
N LYS A 19 -33.73 -8.28 -37.69
CA LYS A 19 -32.54 -8.59 -38.51
C LYS A 19 -31.50 -9.50 -37.83
N SER A 20 -31.81 -10.07 -36.67
CA SER A 20 -30.87 -10.92 -35.91
C SER A 20 -31.17 -12.41 -36.11
N ASN A 21 -30.18 -13.17 -36.59
CA ASN A 21 -30.23 -14.63 -36.71
C ASN A 21 -30.15 -15.38 -35.35
N LEU A 22 -30.03 -14.65 -34.22
CA LEU A 22 -29.84 -15.19 -32.86
C LEU A 22 -31.14 -15.20 -32.02
N MET A 23 -32.31 -15.08 -32.67
CA MET A 23 -33.62 -15.06 -32.00
C MET A 23 -34.24 -16.46 -32.00
N THR A 24 -33.84 -17.32 -31.07
CA THR A 24 -34.61 -18.51 -30.69
C THR A 24 -35.34 -18.21 -29.38
N ILE A 25 -36.61 -18.63 -29.26
CA ILE A 25 -37.50 -18.32 -28.12
C ILE A 25 -37.02 -18.97 -26.81
N ASP A 26 -36.07 -19.91 -26.88
CA ASP A 26 -35.64 -20.75 -25.77
C ASP A 26 -34.29 -20.34 -25.13
N GLU A 27 -33.62 -19.27 -25.59
CA GLU A 27 -32.28 -18.88 -25.10
C GLU A 27 -32.13 -17.35 -24.92
N ILE A 28 -31.55 -16.91 -23.79
CA ILE A 28 -31.27 -15.49 -23.53
C ILE A 28 -29.97 -15.12 -24.26
N THR A 29 -30.06 -14.41 -25.38
CA THR A 29 -28.89 -14.02 -26.24
C THR A 29 -28.59 -12.51 -26.23
N LEU A 30 -29.24 -11.74 -25.35
CA LEU A 30 -29.17 -10.27 -25.31
C LEU A 30 -27.77 -9.71 -25.03
N ASP A 31 -27.03 -10.37 -24.16
CA ASP A 31 -25.64 -10.04 -23.83
C ASP A 31 -24.67 -10.33 -24.98
N ILE A 32 -24.88 -11.42 -25.72
CA ILE A 32 -24.11 -11.76 -26.92
C ILE A 32 -24.42 -10.78 -28.05
N GLN A 33 -25.68 -10.39 -28.25
CA GLN A 33 -26.05 -9.35 -29.21
C GLN A 33 -25.43 -7.99 -28.84
N ALA A 34 -25.43 -7.64 -27.55
CA ALA A 34 -24.74 -6.46 -27.05
C ALA A 34 -23.23 -6.54 -27.31
N LEU A 35 -22.61 -7.70 -27.07
CA LEU A 35 -21.19 -7.93 -27.32
C LEU A 35 -20.84 -7.76 -28.80
N THR A 36 -21.58 -8.39 -29.71
CA THR A 36 -21.37 -8.24 -31.16
C THR A 36 -21.48 -6.79 -31.59
N HIS A 37 -22.47 -6.05 -31.08
CA HIS A 37 -22.60 -4.64 -31.40
C HIS A 37 -21.44 -3.80 -30.87
N LEU A 38 -21.00 -4.05 -29.63
CA LEU A 38 -19.83 -3.38 -29.05
C LEU A 38 -18.56 -3.67 -29.86
N MET A 39 -18.38 -4.89 -30.37
CA MET A 39 -17.28 -5.26 -31.27
C MET A 39 -17.30 -4.44 -32.56
N ASP A 40 -18.47 -4.31 -33.20
CA ASP A 40 -18.61 -3.49 -34.42
C ASP A 40 -18.26 -2.01 -34.18
N GLU A 41 -18.60 -1.48 -33.02
CA GLU A 41 -18.34 -0.08 -32.68
C GLU A 41 -16.85 0.19 -32.37
N VAL A 42 -16.11 -0.78 -31.81
CA VAL A 42 -14.66 -0.64 -31.57
C VAL A 42 -13.81 -1.00 -32.79
N LYS A 43 -14.41 -1.58 -33.83
CA LYS A 43 -13.72 -1.95 -35.07
C LYS A 43 -13.06 -0.73 -35.72
N PRO A 44 -11.73 -0.70 -35.87
CA PRO A 44 -11.05 0.47 -36.43
C PRO A 44 -11.23 0.57 -37.95
N SER A 45 -11.34 1.81 -38.44
CA SER A 45 -11.30 2.13 -39.88
C SER A 45 -10.01 2.84 -40.26
N ARG A 46 -9.68 2.84 -41.56
CA ARG A 46 -8.46 3.49 -42.08
C ARG A 46 -8.41 4.98 -41.82
N GLU A 47 -9.57 5.64 -41.86
CA GLU A 47 -9.69 7.06 -41.57
C GLU A 47 -9.41 7.34 -40.10
N ILE A 48 -9.99 6.54 -39.20
CA ILE A 48 -9.86 6.70 -37.74
C ILE A 48 -8.40 6.55 -37.29
N LEU A 49 -7.67 5.54 -37.77
CA LEU A 49 -6.29 5.32 -37.32
C LEU A 49 -5.25 6.19 -38.04
N SER A 50 -5.62 6.91 -39.11
CA SER A 50 -4.67 7.73 -39.87
C SER A 50 -4.22 8.99 -39.11
N LYS A 51 -5.14 9.68 -38.42
CA LYS A 51 -4.89 10.96 -37.73
C LYS A 51 -4.64 10.78 -36.24
N LYS A 52 -3.73 11.58 -35.68
CA LYS A 52 -3.36 11.53 -34.24
C LYS A 52 -4.56 11.76 -33.31
N GLU A 53 -5.40 12.74 -33.61
CA GLU A 53 -6.59 13.04 -32.78
C GLU A 53 -7.64 11.93 -32.87
N SER A 54 -7.89 11.40 -34.08
CA SER A 54 -8.82 10.30 -34.30
C SER A 54 -8.37 9.00 -33.61
N ARG A 55 -7.05 8.73 -33.55
CA ARG A 55 -6.49 7.62 -32.75
C ARG A 55 -6.80 7.79 -31.26
N LYS A 56 -6.64 8.99 -30.70
CA LYS A 56 -6.97 9.27 -29.29
C LYS A 56 -8.45 9.04 -28.99
N LEU A 57 -9.33 9.46 -29.89
CA LEU A 57 -10.77 9.26 -29.75
C LEU A 57 -11.13 7.76 -29.80
N TRP A 58 -10.52 7.01 -30.72
CA TRP A 58 -10.71 5.56 -30.80
C TRP A 58 -10.19 4.83 -29.56
N LEU A 59 -9.00 5.17 -29.06
CA LEU A 59 -8.49 4.62 -27.80
C LEU A 59 -9.45 4.88 -26.64
N ARG A 60 -9.98 6.11 -26.53
CA ARG A 60 -10.99 6.44 -25.51
C ARG A 60 -12.19 5.51 -25.61
N LYS A 61 -12.71 5.28 -26.81
CA LYS A 61 -13.85 4.40 -27.06
C LYS A 61 -13.56 2.91 -26.77
N VAL A 62 -12.39 2.41 -27.15
CA VAL A 62 -11.98 1.03 -26.83
C VAL A 62 -11.91 0.82 -25.32
N CYS A 63 -11.26 1.73 -24.61
CA CYS A 63 -11.16 1.66 -23.15
C CYS A 63 -12.53 1.86 -22.48
N GLU A 64 -13.43 2.63 -23.09
CA GLU A 64 -14.80 2.87 -22.63
C GLU A 64 -15.62 1.57 -22.56
N TYR A 65 -15.56 0.75 -23.62
CA TYR A 65 -16.33 -0.50 -23.72
C TYR A 65 -15.62 -1.72 -23.12
N ARG A 66 -14.29 -1.67 -22.94
CA ARG A 66 -13.47 -2.76 -22.41
C ARG A 66 -14.05 -3.46 -21.17
N PRO A 67 -14.47 -2.77 -20.08
CA PRO A 67 -14.93 -3.45 -18.86
C PRO A 67 -16.20 -4.29 -19.06
N VAL A 68 -17.03 -3.93 -20.05
CA VAL A 68 -18.25 -4.65 -20.37
C VAL A 68 -17.93 -5.85 -21.25
N ILE A 69 -17.11 -5.64 -22.29
CA ILE A 69 -16.66 -6.68 -23.21
C ILE A 69 -15.93 -7.79 -22.45
N GLU A 70 -14.91 -7.44 -21.66
CA GLU A 70 -14.11 -8.41 -20.91
C GLU A 70 -14.95 -9.17 -19.88
N ARG A 71 -15.94 -8.52 -19.25
CA ARG A 71 -16.84 -9.21 -18.33
C ARG A 71 -17.71 -10.23 -19.03
N ILE A 72 -18.35 -9.85 -20.14
CA ILE A 72 -19.21 -10.77 -20.90
C ILE A 72 -18.35 -11.97 -21.36
N VAL A 73 -17.17 -11.72 -21.95
CA VAL A 73 -16.25 -12.77 -22.40
C VAL A 73 -15.77 -13.66 -21.24
N ALA A 74 -15.48 -13.10 -20.06
CA ALA A 74 -15.02 -13.85 -18.89
C ALA A 74 -16.11 -14.68 -18.21
N ASP A 75 -17.34 -14.15 -18.11
CA ASP A 75 -18.47 -14.85 -17.49
C ASP A 75 -18.84 -16.12 -18.28
N PHE A 76 -18.78 -16.06 -19.61
CA PHE A 76 -19.00 -17.23 -20.46
C PHE A 76 -17.86 -18.26 -20.39
N SER A 77 -16.62 -17.82 -20.21
CA SER A 77 -15.46 -18.71 -20.03
C SER A 77 -15.51 -19.52 -18.73
N LYS A 78 -16.24 -19.05 -17.70
CA LYS A 78 -16.38 -19.77 -16.41
C LYS A 78 -17.48 -20.84 -16.42
N GLN A 79 -18.41 -20.80 -17.37
CA GLN A 79 -19.57 -21.71 -17.45
C GLN A 79 -19.28 -23.01 -18.23
N HIS A 80 -18.06 -23.55 -18.15
CA HIS A 80 -17.63 -24.77 -18.86
C HIS A 80 -18.23 -26.10 -18.34
N SER A 81 -19.53 -26.13 -18.01
CA SER A 81 -20.22 -27.36 -17.57
C SER A 81 -21.64 -27.52 -18.10
N PHE A 82 -21.91 -27.08 -19.34
CA PHE A 82 -23.18 -27.39 -20.01
C PHE A 82 -22.94 -28.29 -21.23
N ASP A 83 -23.41 -29.52 -21.09
CA ASP A 83 -23.29 -30.59 -22.07
C ASP A 83 -24.45 -30.51 -23.08
N GLY A 84 -24.11 -30.73 -24.36
CA GLY A 84 -24.97 -30.98 -25.52
C GLY A 84 -26.33 -30.31 -25.66
N ASN A 85 -26.42 -29.18 -26.40
CA ASN A 85 -27.57 -28.85 -27.24
C ASN A 85 -27.19 -27.91 -28.41
N VAL A 86 -27.84 -28.09 -29.57
CA VAL A 86 -27.50 -27.46 -30.86
C VAL A 86 -27.67 -25.92 -30.88
N GLY A 87 -28.48 -25.34 -29.98
CA GLY A 87 -28.64 -23.88 -29.82
C GLY A 87 -27.42 -23.17 -29.21
N GLN A 88 -26.70 -23.85 -28.31
CA GLN A 88 -25.54 -23.29 -27.60
C GLN A 88 -24.30 -23.16 -28.49
N HIS A 89 -24.26 -23.82 -29.66
CA HIS A 89 -23.14 -23.72 -30.59
C HIS A 89 -22.98 -22.31 -31.17
N GLN A 90 -24.10 -21.66 -31.54
CA GLN A 90 -24.07 -20.32 -32.14
C GLN A 90 -23.59 -19.26 -31.13
N CYS A 91 -24.02 -19.36 -29.88
CA CYS A 91 -23.55 -18.52 -28.78
C CYS A 91 -22.04 -18.70 -28.55
N ARG A 92 -21.55 -19.96 -28.47
CA ARG A 92 -20.12 -20.27 -28.30
C ARG A 92 -19.27 -19.76 -29.47
N GLU A 93 -19.75 -19.90 -30.69
CA GLU A 93 -19.05 -19.44 -31.89
C GLU A 93 -19.00 -17.90 -31.94
N ALA A 94 -20.10 -17.23 -31.60
CA ALA A 94 -20.15 -15.77 -31.49
C ALA A 94 -19.19 -15.23 -30.42
N ILE A 95 -19.10 -15.89 -29.27
CA ILE A 95 -18.16 -15.52 -28.19
C ILE A 95 -16.72 -15.76 -28.63
N LYS A 96 -16.42 -16.88 -29.31
CA LYS A 96 -15.08 -17.17 -29.83
C LYS A 96 -14.65 -16.09 -30.84
N ASN A 97 -15.53 -15.73 -31.78
CA ASN A 97 -15.26 -14.69 -32.78
C ASN A 97 -15.06 -13.32 -32.11
N ALA A 98 -15.91 -12.97 -31.15
CA ALA A 98 -15.76 -11.74 -30.37
C ALA A 98 -14.44 -11.71 -29.59
N ARG A 99 -13.99 -12.84 -29.04
CA ARG A 99 -12.70 -12.95 -28.35
C ARG A 99 -11.54 -12.67 -29.29
N CYS A 100 -11.51 -13.28 -30.48
CA CYS A 100 -10.45 -13.03 -31.47
C CYS A 100 -10.46 -11.57 -31.97
N GLU A 101 -11.63 -11.00 -32.23
CA GLU A 101 -11.76 -9.59 -32.64
C GLU A 101 -11.35 -8.63 -31.50
N TRP A 102 -11.66 -8.97 -30.25
CA TRP A 102 -11.22 -8.22 -29.09
C TRP A 102 -9.72 -8.28 -28.89
N ILE A 103 -9.09 -9.46 -28.99
CA ILE A 103 -7.62 -9.62 -28.94
C ILE A 103 -6.96 -8.74 -30.01
N ARG A 104 -7.48 -8.78 -31.24
CA ARG A 104 -7.00 -7.94 -32.34
C ARG A 104 -7.11 -6.44 -32.02
N THR A 105 -8.20 -6.03 -31.38
CA THR A 105 -8.45 -4.66 -30.93
C THR A 105 -7.46 -4.24 -29.85
N LEU A 106 -7.24 -5.10 -28.85
CA LEU A 106 -6.27 -4.86 -27.79
C LEU A 106 -4.84 -4.75 -28.32
N VAL A 107 -4.42 -5.61 -29.25
CA VAL A 107 -3.08 -5.54 -29.87
C VAL A 107 -2.86 -4.19 -30.55
N VAL A 108 -3.87 -3.69 -31.29
CA VAL A 108 -3.77 -2.39 -31.96
C VAL A 108 -3.85 -1.23 -30.96
N LYS A 109 -4.65 -1.35 -29.89
CA LYS A 109 -4.67 -0.39 -28.77
C LYS A 109 -3.28 -0.23 -28.16
N LEU A 110 -2.67 -1.33 -27.71
CA LEU A 110 -1.35 -1.35 -27.10
C LEU A 110 -0.28 -0.77 -28.05
N PHE A 111 -0.38 -1.08 -29.35
CA PHE A 111 0.53 -0.55 -30.36
C PHE A 111 0.41 0.96 -30.52
N ILE A 112 -0.82 1.49 -30.51
CA ILE A 112 -1.03 2.93 -30.63
C ILE A 112 -0.49 3.63 -29.40
N GLU A 113 -0.83 3.15 -28.20
CA GLU A 113 -0.44 3.75 -26.92
C GLU A 113 1.08 3.85 -26.78
N ASN A 114 1.79 2.76 -27.08
CA ASN A 114 3.24 2.69 -26.93
C ASN A 114 3.99 3.36 -28.09
N VAL A 115 3.63 3.06 -29.34
CA VAL A 115 4.44 3.39 -30.54
C VAL A 115 3.91 4.60 -31.32
N CYS A 116 2.59 4.83 -31.33
CA CYS A 116 1.96 5.79 -32.26
C CYS A 116 1.51 7.11 -31.61
N THR A 117 1.78 7.34 -30.32
CA THR A 117 1.36 8.54 -29.57
C THR A 117 2.35 9.70 -29.66
N GLN A 118 3.65 9.41 -29.66
CA GLN A 118 4.73 10.39 -29.67
C GLN A 118 5.92 9.89 -30.49
N GLY A 119 6.93 10.74 -30.67
CA GLY A 119 8.14 10.41 -31.42
C GLY A 119 7.90 10.14 -32.89
N ILE A 120 8.91 9.56 -33.54
CA ILE A 120 8.92 9.30 -34.98
C ILE A 120 7.90 8.22 -35.40
N GLY A 121 7.53 7.34 -34.45
CA GLY A 121 6.50 6.32 -34.65
C GLY A 121 5.12 6.92 -34.93
N ALA A 122 4.75 8.03 -34.26
CA ALA A 122 3.47 8.70 -34.47
C ALA A 122 3.25 9.22 -35.92
N GLU A 123 4.33 9.54 -36.63
CA GLU A 123 4.32 10.12 -37.97
C GLU A 123 4.32 9.09 -39.10
N ILE A 124 5.02 7.96 -38.91
CA ILE A 124 5.39 7.05 -40.01
C ILE A 124 4.57 5.76 -39.96
N VAL A 125 4.24 5.30 -38.76
CA VAL A 125 3.84 3.92 -38.53
C VAL A 125 2.33 3.75 -38.76
N PRO A 126 1.90 2.93 -39.74
CA PRO A 126 0.49 2.79 -40.08
C PRO A 126 -0.17 1.67 -39.24
N SER A 127 -0.91 2.05 -38.19
CA SER A 127 -1.56 1.11 -37.25
C SER A 127 -2.57 0.17 -37.92
N MET A 128 -3.25 0.58 -39.00
CA MET A 128 -4.18 -0.31 -39.75
C MET A 128 -3.49 -1.49 -40.44
N LYS A 129 -2.21 -1.37 -40.80
CA LYS A 129 -1.49 -2.49 -41.41
C LYS A 129 -1.32 -3.63 -40.41
N LEU A 130 -1.15 -3.31 -39.12
CA LEU A 130 -1.10 -4.31 -38.05
C LEU A 130 -2.46 -5.01 -37.91
N TRP A 131 -3.55 -4.23 -37.81
CA TRP A 131 -4.92 -4.78 -37.78
C TRP A 131 -5.14 -5.77 -38.93
N SER A 132 -4.87 -5.35 -40.16
CA SER A 132 -5.10 -6.18 -41.36
C SER A 132 -4.28 -7.46 -41.37
N LYS A 133 -3.04 -7.41 -40.84
CA LYS A 133 -2.11 -8.54 -40.84
C LYS A 133 -2.45 -9.62 -39.80
N LEU A 134 -3.07 -9.23 -38.69
CA LEU A 134 -3.46 -10.15 -37.62
C LEU A 134 -4.49 -11.20 -38.08
N GLY A 135 -5.40 -10.83 -38.99
CA GLY A 135 -6.50 -11.70 -39.43
C GLY A 135 -7.69 -11.68 -38.46
N GLU A 136 -8.72 -12.45 -38.76
CA GLU A 136 -9.93 -12.60 -37.91
C GLU A 136 -9.74 -13.69 -36.83
N ASP A 137 -8.78 -14.57 -37.04
CA ASP A 137 -8.37 -15.69 -36.19
C ASP A 137 -7.27 -15.31 -35.17
N ALA A 138 -7.18 -14.02 -34.81
CA ALA A 138 -6.09 -13.52 -33.97
C ALA A 138 -6.15 -14.10 -32.55
N ASP A 139 -5.14 -14.89 -32.21
CA ASP A 139 -4.93 -15.42 -30.87
C ASP A 139 -3.44 -15.34 -30.50
N MET A 140 -3.10 -14.51 -29.51
CA MET A 140 -1.71 -14.29 -29.09
C MET A 140 -1.12 -15.48 -28.32
N LYS A 141 -1.93 -16.50 -28.00
CA LYS A 141 -1.46 -17.79 -27.49
C LYS A 141 -0.94 -18.71 -28.59
N GLU A 142 -1.13 -18.34 -29.86
CA GLU A 142 -0.65 -19.11 -31.01
C GLU A 142 0.53 -18.44 -31.73
N LEU A 143 1.49 -19.27 -32.16
CA LEU A 143 2.77 -18.81 -32.74
C LEU A 143 2.56 -17.91 -33.97
N ILE A 144 1.59 -18.27 -34.83
CA ILE A 144 1.31 -17.54 -36.08
C ILE A 144 0.96 -16.07 -35.80
N SER A 145 0.18 -15.79 -34.75
CA SER A 145 -0.22 -14.44 -34.39
C SER A 145 0.95 -13.62 -33.86
N LEU A 146 1.80 -14.23 -33.02
CA LEU A 146 2.99 -13.59 -32.49
C LEU A 146 4.00 -13.26 -33.62
N GLU A 147 4.19 -14.17 -34.58
CA GLU A 147 5.06 -13.95 -35.74
C GLU A 147 4.53 -12.83 -36.66
N LYS A 148 3.20 -12.70 -36.81
CA LYS A 148 2.58 -11.59 -37.53
C LYS A 148 2.96 -10.24 -36.89
N VAL A 149 2.94 -10.14 -35.57
CA VAL A 149 3.37 -8.96 -34.78
C VAL A 149 4.87 -8.71 -34.93
N GLU A 150 5.72 -9.72 -34.70
CA GLU A 150 7.18 -9.64 -34.86
C GLU A 150 7.55 -9.09 -36.24
N SER A 151 6.99 -9.70 -37.29
CA SER A 151 7.27 -9.32 -38.66
C SER A 151 6.75 -7.91 -38.98
N HIS A 152 5.70 -7.43 -38.30
CA HIS A 152 5.25 -6.05 -38.43
C HIS A 152 6.27 -5.08 -37.81
N LEU A 153 6.72 -5.34 -36.58
CA LEU A 153 7.69 -4.51 -35.88
C LEU A 153 9.03 -4.43 -36.61
N LYS A 154 9.55 -5.56 -37.12
CA LYS A 154 10.77 -5.58 -37.94
C LYS A 154 10.64 -4.72 -39.20
N LYS A 155 9.48 -4.78 -39.87
CA LYS A 155 9.21 -3.94 -41.05
C LYS A 155 9.16 -2.45 -40.70
N GLN A 156 8.52 -2.09 -39.60
CA GLN A 156 8.44 -0.70 -39.15
C GLN A 156 9.80 -0.16 -38.72
N ASN A 157 10.62 -0.97 -38.05
CA ASN A 157 12.00 -0.62 -37.71
C ASN A 157 12.83 -0.29 -38.95
N ALA A 158 12.71 -1.08 -40.02
CA ALA A 158 13.39 -0.80 -41.29
C ALA A 158 12.90 0.51 -41.95
N GLU A 159 11.60 0.81 -41.92
CA GLU A 159 11.03 2.06 -42.45
C GLU A 159 11.52 3.29 -41.66
N VAL A 160 11.57 3.20 -40.33
CA VAL A 160 12.08 4.27 -39.46
C VAL A 160 13.58 4.47 -39.63
N LEU A 161 14.36 3.39 -39.65
CA LEU A 161 15.81 3.42 -39.87
C LEU A 161 16.15 4.12 -41.21
N LYS A 162 15.38 3.82 -42.27
CA LYS A 162 15.51 4.50 -43.57
C LYS A 162 15.22 5.99 -43.51
N LYS A 163 14.26 6.44 -42.69
CA LYS A 163 13.92 7.86 -42.54
C LYS A 163 14.94 8.62 -41.69
N CYS A 164 15.46 8.02 -40.61
CA CYS A 164 16.48 8.65 -39.76
C CYS A 164 17.85 8.74 -40.44
N PHE A 165 18.26 7.71 -41.18
CA PHE A 165 19.65 7.57 -41.63
C PHE A 165 19.81 7.41 -43.16
N GLY A 166 18.73 7.41 -43.95
CA GLY A 166 18.77 7.29 -45.41
C GLY A 166 18.74 5.84 -45.92
N VAL A 167 19.02 5.63 -47.21
CA VAL A 167 18.98 4.29 -47.86
C VAL A 167 20.21 3.49 -47.44
N LEU A 168 20.10 2.74 -46.35
CA LEU A 168 21.16 1.88 -45.83
C LEU A 168 20.70 0.42 -45.91
N SER A 169 21.10 -0.28 -46.97
CA SER A 169 20.64 -1.65 -47.21
C SER A 169 21.53 -2.70 -46.56
N LYS A 170 22.86 -2.50 -46.52
CA LYS A 170 23.81 -3.52 -46.04
C LYS A 170 25.04 -2.89 -45.41
N CYS A 171 25.57 -3.54 -44.36
CA CYS A 171 26.87 -3.22 -43.80
C CYS A 171 27.96 -3.52 -44.83
N ILE A 172 28.87 -2.58 -45.09
CA ILE A 172 29.91 -2.82 -46.10
C ILE A 172 30.96 -3.86 -45.68
N ASN A 173 30.98 -4.24 -44.40
CA ASN A 173 31.96 -5.20 -43.87
C ASN A 173 31.43 -6.63 -43.80
N CYS A 174 30.20 -6.83 -43.32
CA CYS A 174 29.61 -8.17 -43.18
C CYS A 174 28.49 -8.47 -44.18
N GLU A 175 28.15 -7.52 -45.06
CA GLU A 175 27.06 -7.59 -46.05
C GLU A 175 25.65 -7.85 -45.48
N ALA A 176 25.52 -7.98 -44.16
CA ALA A 176 24.25 -8.14 -43.49
C ALA A 176 23.45 -6.83 -43.50
N GLU A 177 22.12 -6.95 -43.50
CA GLU A 177 21.23 -5.80 -43.36
C GLU A 177 21.48 -5.07 -42.03
N ILE A 178 21.48 -3.74 -42.08
CA ILE A 178 21.69 -2.92 -40.89
C ILE A 178 20.37 -2.83 -40.11
N GLN A 179 20.34 -3.45 -38.93
CA GLN A 179 19.17 -3.49 -38.04
C GLN A 179 19.29 -2.52 -36.85
N SER A 180 20.42 -1.83 -36.73
CA SER A 180 20.77 -0.94 -35.59
C SER A 180 21.28 0.41 -36.07
N ALA A 181 21.47 1.37 -35.16
CA ALA A 181 22.01 2.67 -35.51
C ALA A 181 23.36 2.50 -36.25
N PRO A 182 23.45 2.93 -37.53
CA PRO A 182 24.63 2.73 -38.36
C PRO A 182 25.79 3.61 -37.87
N VAL A 183 27.03 3.16 -38.12
CA VAL A 183 28.22 4.00 -37.96
C VAL A 183 28.74 4.39 -39.33
N LYS A 184 28.81 5.70 -39.59
CA LYS A 184 29.38 6.27 -40.82
C LYS A 184 30.86 6.56 -40.57
N LEU A 185 31.74 5.94 -41.35
CA LEU A 185 33.19 6.17 -41.28
C LEU A 185 33.57 7.52 -41.94
N SER A 186 34.79 8.00 -41.73
CA SER A 186 35.31 9.23 -42.37
C SER A 186 35.26 9.20 -43.91
N CYS A 187 35.32 8.00 -44.49
CA CYS A 187 35.21 7.72 -45.92
C CYS A 187 33.76 7.60 -46.43
N ASP A 188 32.78 8.04 -45.63
CA ASP A 188 31.33 7.93 -45.85
C ASP A 188 30.74 6.51 -45.95
N HIS A 189 31.57 5.46 -45.94
CA HIS A 189 31.08 4.09 -45.88
C HIS A 189 30.38 3.78 -44.55
N VAL A 190 29.33 2.98 -44.63
CA VAL A 190 28.50 2.63 -43.47
C VAL A 190 28.77 1.20 -43.01
N VAL A 191 29.01 1.05 -41.72
CA VAL A 191 29.21 -0.23 -41.04
C VAL A 191 28.22 -0.38 -39.90
N CYS A 192 27.84 -1.63 -39.59
CA CYS A 192 27.05 -1.91 -38.40
C CYS A 192 27.90 -1.76 -37.12
N LYS A 193 27.26 -1.54 -35.98
CA LYS A 193 27.92 -1.35 -34.67
C LYS A 193 28.87 -2.51 -34.30
N LYS A 194 28.51 -3.76 -34.64
CA LYS A 194 29.37 -4.94 -34.44
C LYS A 194 30.66 -4.86 -35.28
N CYS A 195 30.57 -4.57 -36.57
CA CYS A 195 31.73 -4.46 -37.45
C CYS A 195 32.58 -3.22 -37.14
N TYR A 196 31.97 -2.13 -36.66
CA TYR A 196 32.70 -0.94 -36.24
C TYR A 196 33.67 -1.23 -35.09
N LYS A 197 33.25 -1.96 -34.05
CA LYS A 197 34.15 -2.40 -32.96
C LYS A 197 35.36 -3.14 -33.51
N GLN A 198 35.14 -4.07 -34.45
CA GLN A 198 36.24 -4.82 -35.09
C GLN A 198 37.17 -3.93 -35.93
N VAL A 199 36.62 -2.93 -36.63
CA VAL A 199 37.39 -1.97 -37.42
C VAL A 199 38.31 -1.14 -36.52
N ILE A 200 37.82 -0.67 -35.37
CA ILE A 200 38.60 0.10 -34.40
C ILE A 200 39.66 -0.77 -33.71
N GLU A 201 39.29 -1.96 -33.22
CA GLU A 201 40.18 -2.80 -32.42
C GLU A 201 41.30 -3.45 -33.23
N LYS A 202 41.06 -3.79 -34.51
CA LYS A 202 42.02 -4.58 -35.30
C LYS A 202 42.87 -3.78 -36.29
N LYS A 203 42.31 -2.78 -36.99
CA LYS A 203 42.98 -2.19 -38.17
C LYS A 203 42.88 -0.66 -38.33
N ARG A 204 42.04 0.04 -37.55
CA ARG A 204 41.74 1.50 -37.67
C ARG A 204 41.66 2.00 -39.13
N GLN A 205 41.08 1.20 -40.03
CA GLN A 205 40.93 1.55 -41.44
C GLN A 205 39.66 0.92 -42.00
N CYS A 206 39.03 1.58 -42.99
CA CYS A 206 37.88 1.04 -43.69
C CYS A 206 38.24 -0.29 -44.37
N THR A 207 37.42 -1.33 -44.18
CA THR A 207 37.68 -2.65 -44.79
C THR A 207 37.46 -2.67 -46.29
N HIS A 208 36.64 -1.73 -46.81
CA HIS A 208 36.33 -1.56 -48.22
C HIS A 208 37.37 -0.68 -48.95
N CYS A 209 37.45 0.61 -48.63
CA CYS A 209 38.36 1.55 -49.32
C CYS A 209 39.78 1.65 -48.74
N LYS A 210 40.07 0.96 -47.62
CA LYS A 210 41.37 0.97 -46.92
C LYS A 210 41.81 2.34 -46.37
N GLU A 211 40.92 3.32 -46.34
CA GLU A 211 41.20 4.64 -45.76
C GLU A 211 41.36 4.55 -44.23
N LYS A 212 42.41 5.16 -43.69
CA LYS A 212 42.70 5.17 -42.25
C LYS A 212 41.74 6.10 -41.50
N LEU A 213 41.27 5.65 -40.34
CA LEU A 213 40.46 6.46 -39.43
C LEU A 213 41.37 7.40 -38.64
N PRO A 214 40.98 8.68 -38.43
CA PRO A 214 41.71 9.62 -37.58
C PRO A 214 41.86 9.11 -36.14
N ASP A 215 42.95 9.48 -35.46
CA ASP A 215 43.20 9.03 -34.08
C ASP A 215 42.14 9.50 -33.07
N ASN A 216 41.52 10.64 -33.36
CA ASN A 216 40.46 11.28 -32.56
C ASN A 216 39.06 11.07 -33.19
N PHE A 217 38.85 10.00 -33.96
CA PHE A 217 37.55 9.75 -34.60
C PHE A 217 36.43 9.61 -33.55
N ASN A 218 35.57 10.62 -33.45
CA ASN A 218 34.39 10.59 -32.60
C ASN A 218 33.16 10.24 -33.45
N GLN A 219 32.43 9.20 -33.04
CA GLN A 219 31.22 8.71 -33.70
C GLN A 219 30.14 9.81 -33.82
N GLU A 220 30.18 10.80 -32.93
CA GLU A 220 29.18 11.87 -32.79
C GLU A 220 29.22 12.93 -33.91
N GLU A 221 30.29 13.03 -34.71
CA GLU A 221 30.44 14.11 -35.70
C GLU A 221 29.64 13.89 -37.00
N PHE A 222 29.28 12.65 -37.33
CA PHE A 222 28.76 12.29 -38.66
C PHE A 222 27.28 11.85 -38.70
N VAL A 223 26.69 11.54 -37.55
CA VAL A 223 25.25 11.22 -37.41
C VAL A 223 24.65 12.21 -36.42
N LYS A 224 23.55 12.88 -36.79
CA LYS A 224 22.86 13.80 -35.88
C LYS A 224 22.43 13.05 -34.64
N ARG A 225 22.96 13.43 -33.48
CA ARG A 225 22.62 12.86 -32.17
C ARG A 225 21.11 12.79 -31.94
N SER A 226 20.37 13.82 -32.38
CA SER A 226 18.91 13.87 -32.30
C SER A 226 18.18 12.81 -33.14
N ASP A 227 18.76 12.30 -34.23
CA ASP A 227 18.13 11.24 -35.04
C ASP A 227 18.45 9.84 -34.50
N VAL A 228 19.60 9.67 -33.82
CA VAL A 228 19.91 8.48 -33.02
C VAL A 228 18.96 8.38 -31.83
N GLU A 229 18.82 9.47 -31.06
CA GLU A 229 17.91 9.55 -29.90
C GLU A 229 16.46 9.23 -30.30
N LYS A 230 15.95 9.78 -31.42
CA LYS A 230 14.61 9.44 -31.94
C LYS A 230 14.46 7.97 -32.35
N TYR A 231 15.50 7.37 -32.91
CA TYR A 231 15.48 5.97 -33.33
C TYR A 231 15.52 5.03 -32.12
N GLU A 232 16.34 5.34 -31.12
CA GLU A 232 16.43 4.58 -29.88
C GLU A 232 15.12 4.67 -29.07
N ASP A 233 14.54 5.88 -28.94
CA ASP A 233 13.20 6.08 -28.35
C ASP A 233 12.13 5.25 -29.08
N PHE A 234 12.15 5.21 -30.41
CA PHE A 234 11.23 4.37 -31.19
C PHE A 234 11.37 2.87 -30.88
N ARG A 235 12.61 2.38 -30.78
CA ARG A 235 12.89 0.97 -30.46
C ARG A 235 12.48 0.62 -29.04
N GLU A 236 12.75 1.49 -28.08
CA GLU A 236 12.34 1.32 -26.69
C GLU A 236 10.81 1.24 -26.57
N ARG A 237 10.08 2.12 -27.28
CA ARG A 237 8.61 2.07 -27.37
C ARG A 237 8.09 0.77 -28.00
N CYS A 238 8.73 0.30 -29.06
CA CYS A 238 8.38 -0.99 -29.67
C CYS A 238 8.63 -2.16 -28.70
N ASN A 239 9.69 -2.07 -27.88
CA ASN A 239 9.97 -3.05 -26.85
C ASN A 239 8.90 -3.02 -25.75
N GLY A 240 8.53 -1.84 -25.25
CA GLY A 240 7.41 -1.68 -24.30
C GLY A 240 6.11 -2.30 -24.80
N PHE A 241 5.76 -2.02 -26.07
CA PHE A 241 4.62 -2.65 -26.73
C PHE A 241 4.69 -4.19 -26.76
N PHE A 242 5.84 -4.75 -27.16
CA PHE A 242 6.02 -6.19 -27.25
C PHE A 242 5.92 -6.86 -25.88
N MET A 243 6.53 -6.28 -24.85
CA MET A 243 6.47 -6.76 -23.48
C MET A 243 5.04 -6.72 -22.91
N GLU A 244 4.26 -5.70 -23.25
CA GLU A 244 2.84 -5.61 -22.89
C GLU A 244 2.00 -6.70 -23.59
N ILE A 245 2.30 -7.07 -24.85
CA ILE A 245 1.65 -8.21 -25.51
C ILE A 245 1.96 -9.52 -24.79
N VAL A 246 3.23 -9.76 -24.48
CA VAL A 246 3.66 -11.01 -23.85
C VAL A 246 2.94 -11.17 -22.50
N SER A 247 3.01 -10.17 -21.64
CA SER A 247 2.38 -10.20 -20.31
C SER A 247 0.84 -10.19 -20.36
N GLN A 248 0.20 -9.32 -21.16
CA GLN A 248 -1.25 -9.15 -21.10
C GLN A 248 -2.05 -10.10 -22.00
N LEU A 249 -1.44 -10.67 -23.05
CA LEU A 249 -2.17 -11.44 -24.07
C LEU A 249 -1.64 -12.87 -24.26
N CYS A 250 -0.31 -13.08 -24.25
CA CYS A 250 0.24 -14.45 -24.38
C CYS A 250 0.00 -15.28 -23.12
N PHE A 251 0.22 -14.70 -21.93
CA PHE A 251 0.01 -15.37 -20.63
C PHE A 251 -1.32 -15.01 -19.96
N ALA A 252 -2.27 -14.45 -20.73
CA ALA A 252 -3.58 -14.04 -20.24
C ALA A 252 -4.38 -15.18 -19.61
N GLU A 253 -5.23 -14.86 -18.62
CA GLU A 253 -6.17 -15.78 -17.96
C GLU A 253 -5.53 -16.96 -17.21
N GLY A 254 -4.23 -16.90 -16.92
CA GLY A 254 -3.55 -17.93 -16.13
C GLY A 254 -3.38 -19.27 -16.85
N THR A 255 -3.52 -19.31 -18.18
CA THR A 255 -3.29 -20.51 -19.00
C THR A 255 -2.06 -20.31 -19.88
N LEU A 256 -1.26 -21.36 -20.06
CA LEU A 256 -0.09 -21.33 -20.92
C LEU A 256 -0.44 -21.09 -22.41
N PRO A 257 0.37 -20.32 -23.14
CA PRO A 257 0.30 -20.28 -24.61
C PRO A 257 0.85 -21.59 -25.21
N SER A 258 0.69 -21.76 -26.53
CA SER A 258 1.17 -22.97 -27.21
C SER A 258 2.70 -23.11 -27.11
N GLN A 259 3.19 -24.36 -27.14
CA GLN A 259 4.62 -24.65 -27.00
C GLN A 259 5.49 -23.84 -27.97
N GLY A 260 5.02 -23.64 -29.20
CA GLY A 260 5.72 -22.84 -30.20
C GLY A 260 5.92 -21.37 -29.78
N VAL A 261 4.96 -20.78 -29.07
CA VAL A 261 5.09 -19.41 -28.52
C VAL A 261 6.15 -19.35 -27.44
N ILE A 262 6.13 -20.29 -26.49
CA ILE A 262 7.08 -20.31 -25.37
C ILE A 262 8.50 -20.51 -25.89
N ASP A 263 8.68 -21.48 -26.81
CA ASP A 263 9.96 -21.74 -27.46
C ASP A 263 10.50 -20.51 -28.20
N LYS A 264 9.61 -19.80 -28.90
CA LYS A 264 9.95 -18.56 -29.58
C LYS A 264 10.37 -17.46 -28.60
N LEU A 265 9.65 -17.29 -27.49
CA LEU A 265 9.95 -16.29 -26.47
C LEU A 265 11.30 -16.55 -25.79
N LEU A 266 11.56 -17.81 -25.40
CA LEU A 266 12.85 -18.22 -24.83
C LEU A 266 14.01 -17.97 -25.81
N SER A 267 13.80 -18.20 -27.11
CA SER A 267 14.81 -17.96 -28.15
C SER A 267 15.24 -16.50 -28.33
N TYR A 268 14.45 -15.53 -27.82
CA TYR A 268 14.87 -14.12 -27.81
C TYR A 268 15.89 -13.84 -26.71
N ILE A 269 15.85 -14.57 -25.59
CA ILE A 269 16.72 -14.33 -24.42
C ILE A 269 18.04 -15.07 -24.58
N VAL A 270 17.97 -16.37 -24.90
CA VAL A 270 19.14 -17.22 -25.12
C VAL A 270 19.19 -17.61 -26.60
N GLY A 271 20.26 -17.19 -27.27
CA GLY A 271 20.40 -17.40 -28.71
C GLY A 271 21.82 -17.79 -29.11
N LYS A 272 21.98 -18.28 -30.34
CA LYS A 272 23.30 -18.55 -30.92
C LYS A 272 23.76 -17.36 -31.76
N ASP A 273 25.00 -16.91 -31.58
CA ASP A 273 25.67 -15.95 -32.47
C ASP A 273 26.75 -16.67 -33.27
N LYS A 274 26.78 -16.45 -34.59
CA LYS A 274 27.79 -17.01 -35.48
C LYS A 274 28.90 -15.99 -35.66
N SER A 275 30.09 -16.31 -35.17
CA SER A 275 31.30 -15.49 -35.32
C SER A 275 32.38 -16.22 -36.13
N ASP A 276 33.43 -15.50 -36.55
CA ASP A 276 34.61 -16.10 -37.21
C ASP A 276 35.30 -17.18 -36.36
N ARG A 277 35.00 -17.26 -35.05
CA ARG A 277 35.56 -18.23 -34.09
C ARG A 277 34.66 -19.45 -33.84
N GLY A 278 33.49 -19.53 -34.48
CA GLY A 278 32.49 -20.58 -34.26
C GLY A 278 31.14 -20.04 -33.77
N GLU A 279 30.23 -20.98 -33.48
CA GLU A 279 28.89 -20.69 -32.95
C GLU A 279 28.94 -20.64 -31.41
N THR A 280 28.61 -19.48 -30.83
CA THR A 280 28.63 -19.26 -29.38
C THR A 280 27.24 -18.93 -28.86
N ILE A 281 26.86 -19.47 -27.71
CA ILE A 281 25.60 -19.13 -27.03
C ILE A 281 25.78 -17.76 -26.36
N VAL A 282 24.78 -16.89 -26.52
CA VAL A 282 24.80 -15.51 -26.03
C VAL A 282 23.46 -15.14 -25.39
N SER A 283 23.48 -14.22 -24.43
CA SER A 283 22.27 -13.62 -23.87
C SER A 283 21.91 -12.31 -24.57
N ARG A 284 20.61 -12.01 -24.62
CA ARG A 284 20.05 -10.78 -25.18
C ARG A 284 18.87 -10.31 -24.34
N GLN A 285 18.60 -9.00 -24.38
CA GLN A 285 17.35 -8.46 -23.86
C GLN A 285 16.16 -9.07 -24.62
N LEU A 286 15.05 -9.32 -23.91
CA LEU A 286 13.81 -9.80 -24.53
C LEU A 286 13.23 -8.71 -25.42
N THR A 287 13.62 -8.74 -26.68
CA THR A 287 13.17 -7.80 -27.70
C THR A 287 13.08 -8.48 -29.05
N VAL A 288 12.22 -7.95 -29.90
CA VAL A 288 12.03 -8.40 -31.28
C VAL A 288 13.26 -8.08 -32.14
N PHE A 289 14.11 -7.14 -31.70
CA PHE A 289 15.30 -6.66 -32.38
C PHE A 289 16.57 -7.33 -31.82
N GLN A 290 16.98 -8.45 -32.41
CA GLN A 290 18.04 -9.34 -31.88
C GLN A 290 19.49 -8.89 -32.19
N ASP A 291 19.72 -7.60 -32.41
CA ASP A 291 21.03 -7.04 -32.80
C ASP A 291 21.94 -6.67 -31.62
N ALA A 292 21.37 -6.47 -30.43
CA ALA A 292 22.10 -6.18 -29.20
C ALA A 292 22.37 -7.46 -28.41
N ILE A 293 23.65 -7.78 -28.21
CA ILE A 293 24.12 -8.88 -27.38
C ILE A 293 24.69 -8.29 -26.10
N ASP A 294 24.34 -8.88 -24.96
CA ASP A 294 24.90 -8.45 -23.68
C ASP A 294 26.43 -8.70 -23.69
N PRO A 295 27.24 -7.75 -23.20
CA PRO A 295 28.69 -7.95 -23.14
C PRO A 295 29.09 -9.12 -22.23
N ASN A 296 28.31 -9.36 -21.17
CA ASN A 296 28.41 -10.48 -20.24
C ASN A 296 27.12 -11.30 -20.29
N PRO A 297 27.13 -12.62 -20.01
CA PRO A 297 25.92 -13.42 -19.87
C PRO A 297 24.99 -12.86 -18.78
N VAL A 298 23.73 -12.61 -19.13
CA VAL A 298 22.69 -12.14 -18.22
C VAL A 298 21.49 -13.09 -18.26
N VAL A 299 21.11 -13.61 -17.09
CA VAL A 299 19.92 -14.44 -16.88
C VAL A 299 18.77 -13.54 -16.41
N ARG A 300 17.57 -13.69 -17.00
CA ARG A 300 16.41 -12.81 -16.77
C ARG A 300 15.17 -13.61 -16.39
N SER A 301 14.51 -13.22 -15.29
CA SER A 301 13.36 -13.95 -14.73
C SER A 301 12.01 -13.69 -15.39
N PHE A 302 11.88 -12.67 -16.24
CA PHE A 302 10.56 -12.21 -16.71
C PHE A 302 9.67 -13.34 -17.25
N LEU A 303 10.16 -14.13 -18.22
CA LEU A 303 9.40 -15.26 -18.77
C LEU A 303 9.21 -16.39 -17.75
N LEU A 304 10.18 -16.58 -16.86
CA LEU A 304 10.10 -17.60 -15.81
C LEU A 304 8.92 -17.30 -14.87
N GLN A 305 8.77 -16.04 -14.47
CA GLN A 305 7.68 -15.58 -13.61
C GLN A 305 6.33 -15.74 -14.32
N GLU A 306 6.21 -15.33 -15.58
CA GLU A 306 4.98 -15.50 -16.37
C GLU A 306 4.58 -16.99 -16.50
N ILE A 307 5.55 -17.88 -16.75
CA ILE A 307 5.29 -19.34 -16.83
C ILE A 307 4.82 -19.88 -15.47
N MET A 308 5.50 -19.52 -14.38
CA MET A 308 5.18 -19.99 -13.02
C MET A 308 3.83 -19.48 -12.48
N GLN A 309 3.28 -18.41 -13.06
CA GLN A 309 1.98 -17.85 -12.66
C GLN A 309 0.79 -18.57 -13.31
N THR A 310 1.03 -19.39 -14.33
CA THR A 310 -0.03 -20.12 -15.04
C THR A 310 -0.29 -21.51 -14.44
N SER A 311 -1.48 -22.06 -14.68
CA SER A 311 -1.82 -23.44 -14.32
C SER A 311 -1.77 -24.34 -15.56
N GLY A 312 -0.91 -25.37 -15.55
CA GLY A 312 -0.78 -26.33 -16.65
C GLY A 312 0.07 -27.54 -16.28
N SER A 313 -0.17 -28.69 -16.92
CA SER A 313 0.58 -29.94 -16.69
C SER A 313 2.05 -29.84 -17.09
N ASP A 314 2.37 -28.95 -18.04
CA ASP A 314 3.64 -28.94 -18.74
C ASP A 314 4.65 -27.93 -18.17
N ILE A 315 4.30 -27.22 -17.08
CA ILE A 315 5.15 -26.19 -16.45
C ILE A 315 6.54 -26.73 -16.13
N LYS A 316 6.62 -27.94 -15.55
CA LYS A 316 7.89 -28.60 -15.22
C LYS A 316 8.80 -28.76 -16.45
N SER A 317 8.23 -29.07 -17.62
CA SER A 317 9.00 -29.23 -18.86
C SER A 317 9.63 -27.91 -19.33
N TYR A 318 8.90 -26.79 -19.22
CA TYR A 318 9.41 -25.47 -19.58
C TYR A 318 10.44 -24.96 -18.58
N LEU A 319 10.27 -25.25 -17.29
CA LEU A 319 11.26 -24.95 -16.26
C LEU A 319 12.56 -25.71 -16.49
N SER A 320 12.49 -27.01 -16.82
CA SER A 320 13.65 -27.81 -17.21
C SER A 320 14.36 -27.23 -18.42
N LYS A 321 13.61 -26.89 -19.48
CA LYS A 321 14.20 -26.27 -20.67
C LYS A 321 14.87 -24.93 -20.37
N TYR A 322 14.23 -24.05 -19.61
CA TYR A 322 14.80 -22.78 -19.19
C TYR A 322 16.10 -23.00 -18.39
N PHE A 323 16.10 -23.96 -17.46
CA PHE A 323 17.27 -24.30 -16.66
C PHE A 323 18.42 -24.80 -17.54
N ASP A 324 18.14 -25.71 -18.48
CA ASP A 324 19.13 -26.28 -19.39
C ASP A 324 19.74 -25.23 -20.33
N ASP A 325 18.90 -24.38 -20.93
CA ASP A 325 19.33 -23.31 -21.85
C ASP A 325 20.25 -22.31 -21.13
N ASN A 326 19.93 -21.93 -19.89
CA ASN A 326 20.75 -21.00 -19.11
C ASN A 326 22.01 -21.65 -18.53
N THR A 327 21.98 -22.93 -18.20
CA THR A 327 23.19 -23.68 -17.80
C THR A 327 24.19 -23.75 -18.96
N GLN A 328 23.70 -23.98 -20.18
CA GLN A 328 24.55 -23.94 -21.38
C GLN A 328 25.10 -22.53 -21.68
N LEU A 329 24.28 -21.49 -21.52
CA LEU A 329 24.70 -20.09 -21.69
C LEU A 329 25.85 -19.73 -20.75
N LEU A 330 25.76 -20.13 -19.48
CA LEU A 330 26.78 -19.82 -18.48
C LEU A 330 28.03 -20.69 -18.62
N GLN A 331 27.98 -21.77 -19.42
CA GLN A 331 29.06 -22.76 -19.59
C GLN A 331 29.49 -23.38 -18.25
N THR A 332 28.53 -23.60 -17.35
CA THR A 332 28.79 -24.00 -15.97
C THR A 332 28.69 -25.50 -15.78
N SER A 333 29.56 -26.04 -14.92
CA SER A 333 29.37 -27.37 -14.35
C SER A 333 28.42 -27.30 -13.14
N VAL A 334 27.66 -28.36 -12.90
CA VAL A 334 26.81 -28.49 -11.71
C VAL A 334 27.64 -28.21 -10.45
N GLY A 335 27.25 -27.21 -9.66
CA GLY A 335 27.93 -26.80 -8.43
C GLY A 335 28.92 -25.64 -8.57
N SER A 336 29.06 -25.01 -9.74
CA SER A 336 29.78 -23.72 -9.85
C SER A 336 28.98 -22.58 -9.21
N THR A 337 29.65 -21.49 -8.82
CA THR A 337 29.02 -20.29 -8.25
C THR A 337 27.86 -19.76 -9.11
N GLU A 338 28.05 -19.73 -10.43
CA GLU A 338 27.02 -19.25 -11.37
C GLU A 338 25.83 -20.22 -11.49
N SER A 339 26.06 -21.53 -11.28
CA SER A 339 24.96 -22.52 -11.22
C SER A 339 24.10 -22.35 -9.96
N ILE A 340 24.74 -21.98 -8.84
CA ILE A 340 24.05 -21.69 -7.58
C ILE A 340 23.21 -20.43 -7.74
N GLU A 341 23.77 -19.37 -8.31
CA GLU A 341 23.04 -18.11 -8.59
C GLU A 341 21.83 -18.33 -9.53
N LEU A 342 21.96 -19.17 -10.56
CA LEU A 342 20.81 -19.57 -11.39
C LEU A 342 19.72 -20.26 -10.56
N CYS A 343 20.11 -21.19 -9.68
CA CYS A 343 19.17 -21.87 -8.78
C CYS A 343 18.52 -20.90 -7.78
N LEU A 344 19.26 -19.91 -7.26
CA LEU A 344 18.75 -18.88 -6.37
C LEU A 344 17.72 -17.98 -7.08
N LEU A 345 17.99 -17.58 -8.32
CA LEU A 345 17.02 -16.81 -9.13
C LEU A 345 15.72 -17.59 -9.34
N ILE A 346 15.82 -18.90 -9.63
CA ILE A 346 14.65 -19.77 -9.80
C ILE A 346 13.91 -19.95 -8.46
N LEU A 347 14.65 -20.13 -7.36
CA LEU A 347 14.10 -20.22 -6.01
C LEU A 347 13.27 -18.99 -5.68
N GLN A 348 13.80 -17.79 -5.91
CA GLN A 348 13.09 -16.52 -5.67
C GLN A 348 11.79 -16.42 -6.49
N CYS A 349 11.82 -16.82 -7.76
CA CYS A 349 10.63 -16.83 -8.61
C CYS A 349 9.58 -17.85 -8.11
N MET A 350 10.02 -19.02 -7.62
CA MET A 350 9.14 -20.01 -7.03
C MET A 350 8.53 -19.54 -5.71
N GLU A 351 9.32 -18.89 -4.84
CA GLU A 351 8.84 -18.29 -3.59
C GLU A 351 7.74 -17.26 -3.88
N ASP A 352 7.94 -16.36 -4.85
CA ASP A 352 6.94 -15.37 -5.27
C ASP A 352 5.66 -16.04 -5.83
N SER A 353 5.81 -17.09 -6.65
CA SER A 353 4.66 -17.84 -7.18
C SER A 353 3.86 -18.55 -6.08
N ILE A 354 4.54 -19.20 -5.14
CA ILE A 354 3.91 -19.85 -3.98
C ILE A 354 3.18 -18.82 -3.13
N GLN A 355 3.79 -17.66 -2.86
CA GLN A 355 3.15 -16.58 -2.13
C GLN A 355 1.83 -16.15 -2.80
N GLN A 356 1.85 -15.92 -4.13
CA GLN A 356 0.65 -15.55 -4.88
C GLN A 356 -0.45 -16.63 -4.85
N GLN A 357 -0.08 -17.90 -4.98
CA GLN A 357 -1.04 -19.00 -4.96
C GLN A 357 -1.77 -19.10 -3.61
N ASN A 358 -1.04 -18.84 -2.52
CA ASN A 358 -1.54 -18.98 -1.16
C ASN A 358 -2.29 -17.75 -0.64
N GLN A 359 -2.14 -16.58 -1.26
CA GLN A 359 -2.94 -15.38 -0.91
C GLN A 359 -4.44 -15.50 -1.22
N LYS A 360 -4.87 -16.61 -1.84
CA LYS A 360 -6.29 -16.88 -2.12
C LYS A 360 -7.08 -17.30 -0.89
N PHE A 361 -6.43 -17.76 0.19
CA PHE A 361 -7.09 -18.21 1.41
C PHE A 361 -7.72 -17.04 2.17
N ASN A 362 -9.05 -17.04 2.26
CA ASN A 362 -9.81 -16.09 3.10
C ASN A 362 -10.07 -16.65 4.52
N ASN A 363 -9.73 -17.91 4.77
CA ASN A 363 -10.03 -18.63 6.00
C ASN A 363 -8.72 -19.14 6.61
N SER A 364 -8.37 -18.63 7.78
CA SER A 364 -7.14 -18.99 8.51
C SER A 364 -7.04 -20.49 8.79
N LYS A 365 -8.15 -21.21 9.04
CA LYS A 365 -8.10 -22.67 9.25
C LYS A 365 -7.70 -23.43 7.98
N LEU A 366 -8.22 -23.03 6.83
CA LEU A 366 -7.85 -23.64 5.55
C LEU A 366 -6.39 -23.35 5.19
N GLU A 367 -5.91 -22.15 5.51
CA GLU A 367 -4.50 -21.80 5.38
C GLU A 367 -3.64 -22.71 6.26
N LEU A 368 -3.94 -22.83 7.56
CA LEU A 368 -3.18 -23.67 8.51
C LEU A 368 -3.04 -25.12 8.02
N VAL A 369 -4.14 -25.75 7.61
CA VAL A 369 -4.14 -27.14 7.11
C VAL A 369 -3.32 -27.26 5.81
N HIS A 370 -3.39 -26.27 4.93
CA HIS A 370 -2.62 -26.28 3.69
C HIS A 370 -1.12 -26.15 3.95
N ILE A 371 -0.72 -25.26 4.86
CA ILE A 371 0.69 -25.05 5.21
C ILE A 371 1.27 -26.25 5.96
N GLU A 372 0.51 -26.86 6.87
CA GLU A 372 0.89 -28.11 7.55
C GLU A 372 1.21 -29.20 6.52
N LYS A 373 0.28 -29.45 5.58
CA LYS A 373 0.49 -30.42 4.50
C LYS A 373 1.74 -30.11 3.67
N MET A 374 1.96 -28.83 3.34
CA MET A 374 3.11 -28.39 2.55
C MET A 374 4.45 -28.63 3.27
N LEU A 375 4.50 -28.42 4.59
CA LEU A 375 5.66 -28.76 5.42
C LEU A 375 5.92 -30.27 5.41
N SER A 376 4.87 -31.06 5.67
CA SER A 376 4.94 -32.52 5.71
C SER A 376 5.45 -33.10 4.38
N GLU A 377 4.96 -32.62 3.23
CA GLU A 377 5.44 -33.02 1.90
C GLU A 377 6.88 -32.59 1.60
N SER A 378 7.35 -31.48 2.18
CA SER A 378 8.69 -30.95 1.92
C SER A 378 9.78 -31.82 2.52
N VAL A 379 9.52 -32.48 3.66
CA VAL A 379 10.50 -33.31 4.39
C VAL A 379 11.10 -34.41 3.51
N GLU A 380 10.27 -35.15 2.77
CA GLU A 380 10.73 -36.24 1.91
C GLU A 380 11.67 -35.75 0.80
N GLY A 381 11.42 -34.54 0.28
CA GLY A 381 12.24 -33.90 -0.75
C GLY A 381 13.65 -33.53 -0.30
N PHE A 382 13.91 -33.40 1.02
CA PHE A 382 15.25 -33.14 1.55
C PHE A 382 16.17 -34.36 1.51
N TYR A 383 15.63 -35.58 1.59
CA TYR A 383 16.41 -36.82 1.64
C TYR A 383 16.58 -37.52 0.29
N SER A 384 15.69 -37.25 -0.65
CA SER A 384 15.71 -37.89 -1.96
C SER A 384 16.76 -37.27 -2.90
N ASN A 385 17.45 -38.11 -3.70
CA ASN A 385 18.24 -37.68 -4.86
C ASN A 385 17.32 -37.25 -6.01
N VAL A 386 16.48 -36.25 -5.75
CA VAL A 386 15.54 -35.66 -6.73
C VAL A 386 16.25 -34.68 -7.65
N HIS A 387 15.61 -34.38 -8.77
CA HIS A 387 16.08 -33.37 -9.71
C HIS A 387 16.21 -32.01 -9.01
N ILE A 388 17.21 -31.20 -9.39
CA ILE A 388 17.50 -29.91 -8.74
C ILE A 388 16.29 -28.98 -8.70
N LEU A 389 15.46 -28.95 -9.75
CA LEU A 389 14.23 -28.13 -9.77
C LEU A 389 13.18 -28.61 -8.76
N GLU A 390 13.05 -29.91 -8.54
CA GLU A 390 12.14 -30.44 -7.50
C GLU A 390 12.68 -30.13 -6.11
N LYS A 391 14.01 -30.15 -5.95
CA LYS A 391 14.68 -29.71 -4.72
C LYS A 391 14.42 -28.24 -4.42
N ILE A 392 14.56 -27.37 -5.43
CA ILE A 392 14.26 -25.93 -5.31
C ILE A 392 12.80 -25.72 -4.94
N GLU A 393 11.86 -26.45 -5.56
CA GLU A 393 10.43 -26.37 -5.24
C GLU A 393 10.16 -26.76 -3.77
N CYS A 394 10.75 -27.84 -3.27
CA CYS A 394 10.65 -28.26 -1.87
C CYS A 394 11.22 -27.21 -0.91
N ILE A 395 12.36 -26.60 -1.24
CA ILE A 395 12.96 -25.55 -0.40
C ILE A 395 12.09 -24.29 -0.41
N ALA A 396 11.55 -23.88 -1.57
CA ALA A 396 10.66 -22.73 -1.69
C ALA A 396 9.40 -22.91 -0.82
N LYS A 397 8.78 -24.10 -0.88
CA LYS A 397 7.63 -24.50 -0.05
C LYS A 397 7.97 -24.49 1.44
N ALA A 398 9.12 -25.05 1.82
CA ALA A 398 9.61 -25.04 3.19
C ALA A 398 9.82 -23.61 3.71
N LYS A 399 10.52 -22.76 2.96
CA LYS A 399 10.80 -21.36 3.34
C LYS A 399 9.52 -20.55 3.50
N TYR A 400 8.59 -20.66 2.55
CA TYR A 400 7.28 -20.01 2.64
C TYR A 400 6.51 -20.48 3.88
N SER A 401 6.42 -21.79 4.08
CA SER A 401 5.67 -22.37 5.20
C SER A 401 6.27 -22.00 6.55
N LEU A 402 7.60 -22.05 6.70
CA LEU A 402 8.30 -21.61 7.92
C LEU A 402 8.06 -20.13 8.21
N SER A 403 8.00 -19.28 7.18
CA SER A 403 7.71 -17.86 7.33
C SER A 403 6.27 -17.61 7.80
N VAL A 404 5.30 -18.35 7.25
CA VAL A 404 3.90 -18.32 7.72
C VAL A 404 3.80 -18.85 9.16
N THR A 405 4.51 -19.91 9.50
CA THR A 405 4.59 -20.45 10.86
C THR A 405 5.18 -19.44 11.84
N ALA A 406 6.24 -18.72 11.45
CA ALA A 406 6.83 -17.66 12.27
C ALA A 406 5.82 -16.53 12.57
N ARG A 407 4.97 -16.16 11.61
CA ARG A 407 3.87 -15.20 11.83
C ARG A 407 2.89 -15.68 12.90
N TYR A 408 2.44 -16.93 12.80
CA TYR A 408 1.51 -17.50 13.78
C TYR A 408 2.14 -17.65 15.17
N ILE A 409 3.43 -18.00 15.25
CA ILE A 409 4.17 -18.02 16.51
C ILE A 409 4.28 -16.61 17.10
N HIS A 410 4.62 -15.59 16.31
CA HIS A 410 4.64 -14.20 16.75
C HIS A 410 3.27 -13.72 17.23
N ASP A 411 2.18 -14.02 16.52
CA ASP A 411 0.84 -13.57 16.91
C ASP A 411 0.37 -14.16 18.24
N LEU A 412 0.83 -15.37 18.58
CA LEU A 412 0.51 -16.05 19.84
C LEU A 412 1.46 -15.68 20.98
N TYR A 413 2.76 -15.57 20.72
CA TYR A 413 3.80 -15.48 21.76
C TYR A 413 4.56 -14.16 21.80
N GLY A 414 4.53 -13.39 20.71
CA GLY A 414 5.18 -12.08 20.61
C GLY A 414 4.35 -10.91 21.13
N LYS A 415 3.09 -11.13 21.51
CA LYS A 415 2.20 -10.10 22.07
C LYS A 415 1.88 -10.40 23.54
N PRO A 416 1.91 -9.40 24.45
CA PRO A 416 1.53 -9.61 25.84
C PRO A 416 0.04 -9.98 25.93
N GLN A 417 -0.26 -11.24 26.22
CA GLN A 417 -1.62 -11.75 26.43
C GLN A 417 -1.66 -12.69 27.64
N ASP A 418 -2.67 -12.53 28.50
CA ASP A 418 -2.76 -13.23 29.79
C ASP A 418 -3.07 -14.74 29.65
N THR A 419 -3.65 -15.19 28.53
CA THR A 419 -3.93 -16.61 28.28
C THR A 419 -4.03 -16.92 26.78
N VAL A 420 -3.14 -17.77 26.28
CA VAL A 420 -3.14 -18.23 24.87
C VAL A 420 -3.71 -19.64 24.80
N GLN A 421 -4.89 -19.81 24.19
CA GLN A 421 -5.42 -21.12 23.82
C GLN A 421 -4.88 -21.52 22.45
N LEU A 422 -4.16 -22.65 22.40
CA LEU A 422 -3.63 -23.19 21.14
C LEU A 422 -4.71 -24.05 20.48
N ASP A 423 -5.14 -23.65 19.27
CA ASP A 423 -6.06 -24.46 18.46
C ASP A 423 -5.37 -25.73 17.95
N ALA A 424 -6.14 -26.77 17.62
CA ALA A 424 -5.61 -28.06 17.18
C ALA A 424 -4.80 -27.93 15.87
N GLU A 425 -5.30 -27.13 14.92
CA GLU A 425 -4.64 -26.89 13.63
C GLU A 425 -3.32 -26.13 13.79
N LEU A 426 -3.24 -25.19 14.74
CA LEU A 426 -2.00 -24.47 15.06
C LEU A 426 -0.95 -25.40 15.67
N ARG A 427 -1.39 -26.32 16.53
CA ARG A 427 -0.51 -27.33 17.11
C ARG A 427 0.07 -28.24 16.03
N GLN A 428 -0.76 -28.74 15.13
CA GLN A 428 -0.32 -29.58 14.01
C GLN A 428 0.68 -28.86 13.10
N LEU A 429 0.43 -27.57 12.81
CA LEU A 429 1.37 -26.74 12.06
C LEU A 429 2.75 -26.65 12.74
N PHE A 430 2.78 -26.41 14.05
CA PHE A 430 4.04 -26.29 14.80
C PHE A 430 4.79 -27.63 14.89
N GLU A 431 4.07 -28.73 15.06
CA GLU A 431 4.63 -30.08 15.04
C GLU A 431 5.21 -30.43 13.66
N ALA A 432 4.53 -30.10 12.55
CA ALA A 432 5.04 -30.31 11.20
C ALA A 432 6.28 -29.45 10.90
N ALA A 433 6.31 -28.19 11.37
CA ALA A 433 7.49 -27.33 11.25
C ALA A 433 8.67 -27.87 12.06
N GLY A 434 8.43 -28.36 13.28
CA GLY A 434 9.44 -29.03 14.09
C GLY A 434 9.99 -30.28 13.43
N HIS A 435 9.10 -31.13 12.89
CA HIS A 435 9.50 -32.33 12.16
C HIS A 435 10.41 -32.00 10.97
N LEU A 436 10.13 -30.95 10.19
CA LEU A 436 11.02 -30.48 9.13
C LEU A 436 12.39 -29.99 9.66
N CYS A 437 12.38 -29.21 10.75
CA CYS A 437 13.58 -28.62 11.34
C CYS A 437 14.47 -29.63 12.09
N GLU A 438 13.94 -30.77 12.50
CA GLU A 438 14.66 -31.84 13.21
C GLU A 438 15.01 -33.01 12.28
N ASN A 439 14.10 -33.32 11.35
CA ASN A 439 14.17 -34.50 10.50
C ASN A 439 14.25 -34.11 9.03
N SER A 440 15.05 -33.11 8.64
CA SER A 440 15.42 -32.87 7.23
C SER A 440 16.87 -33.27 6.90
N GLY A 441 17.66 -33.61 7.93
CA GLY A 441 19.09 -33.88 7.77
C GLY A 441 19.96 -32.63 7.55
N SER A 442 19.35 -31.45 7.61
CA SER A 442 20.00 -30.15 7.47
C SER A 442 19.68 -29.25 8.67
N GLN A 443 20.63 -28.45 9.13
CA GLN A 443 20.37 -27.45 10.18
C GLN A 443 19.77 -26.16 9.62
N TRP A 444 19.85 -25.96 8.31
CA TRP A 444 19.47 -24.71 7.66
C TRP A 444 17.99 -24.35 7.74
N PRO A 445 17.01 -25.28 7.64
CA PRO A 445 15.60 -24.94 7.82
C PRO A 445 15.33 -24.30 9.19
N ARG A 446 15.97 -24.82 10.25
CA ARG A 446 15.85 -24.29 11.61
C ARG A 446 16.53 -22.94 11.76
N LYS A 447 17.77 -22.80 11.24
CA LYS A 447 18.50 -21.53 11.19
C LYS A 447 17.70 -20.45 10.43
N TYR A 448 17.13 -20.81 9.29
CA TYR A 448 16.26 -19.95 8.50
C TYR A 448 15.00 -19.53 9.26
N PHE A 449 14.35 -20.46 9.98
CA PHE A 449 13.20 -20.12 10.81
C PHE A 449 13.55 -19.05 11.86
N VAL A 450 14.67 -19.21 12.58
CA VAL A 450 15.15 -18.21 13.55
C VAL A 450 15.47 -16.88 12.86
N ARG A 451 16.12 -16.91 11.69
CA ARG A 451 16.35 -15.70 10.87
C ARG A 451 15.06 -14.98 10.55
N VAL A 452 14.05 -15.68 10.05
CA VAL A 452 12.76 -15.09 9.70
C VAL A 452 12.07 -14.49 10.92
N LEU A 453 12.07 -15.21 12.04
CA LEU A 453 11.46 -14.75 13.28
C LEU A 453 12.10 -13.44 13.77
N CYS A 454 13.44 -13.39 13.86
CA CYS A 454 14.16 -12.20 14.32
C CYS A 454 14.11 -11.05 13.30
N ARG A 455 14.38 -11.31 12.01
CA ARG A 455 14.43 -10.25 10.97
C ARG A 455 13.04 -9.68 10.68
N SER A 456 11.96 -10.46 10.83
CA SER A 456 10.59 -9.98 10.60
C SER A 456 9.98 -9.34 11.84
N TYR A 457 10.16 -9.95 13.02
CA TYR A 457 9.40 -9.57 14.22
C TYR A 457 10.26 -9.02 15.36
N GLY A 458 11.58 -9.22 15.31
CA GLY A 458 12.55 -8.75 16.31
C GLY A 458 13.15 -9.88 17.15
N THR A 459 14.36 -9.64 17.66
CA THR A 459 15.08 -10.59 18.52
C THR A 459 14.39 -10.80 19.89
N ASP A 460 13.66 -9.79 20.36
CA ASP A 460 12.77 -9.86 21.53
C ASP A 460 11.69 -10.93 21.40
N VAL A 461 11.12 -11.08 20.21
CA VAL A 461 10.12 -12.13 19.95
C VAL A 461 10.74 -13.52 20.04
N TYR A 462 11.97 -13.70 19.56
CA TYR A 462 12.68 -14.97 19.71
C TYR A 462 12.97 -15.29 21.18
N GLN A 463 13.39 -14.29 21.98
CA GLN A 463 13.56 -14.45 23.42
C GLN A 463 12.26 -14.86 24.12
N ALA A 464 11.14 -14.22 23.79
CA ALA A 464 9.82 -14.55 24.34
C ALA A 464 9.39 -15.99 23.99
N VAL A 465 9.70 -16.46 22.78
CA VAL A 465 9.44 -17.85 22.36
C VAL A 465 10.35 -18.83 23.09
N LEU A 466 11.64 -18.53 23.26
CA LEU A 466 12.58 -19.34 24.04
C LEU A 466 12.14 -19.48 25.51
N ALA A 467 11.57 -18.43 26.10
CA ALA A 467 11.02 -18.48 27.45
C ALA A 467 9.80 -19.43 27.60
N LYS A 468 9.20 -19.86 26.48
CA LYS A 468 8.10 -20.85 26.42
C LYS A 468 8.54 -22.20 25.87
N SER A 469 9.84 -22.41 25.68
CA SER A 469 10.41 -23.58 25.01
C SER A 469 10.32 -24.89 25.80
N GLU A 470 9.91 -24.83 27.08
CA GLU A 470 9.50 -26.01 27.86
C GLU A 470 8.28 -26.75 27.25
N ARG A 471 7.50 -26.05 26.42
CA ARG A 471 6.38 -26.64 25.68
C ARG A 471 6.91 -27.55 24.58
N GLU A 472 6.46 -28.81 24.58
CA GLU A 472 6.91 -29.86 23.64
C GLU A 472 6.90 -29.40 22.16
N TYR A 473 5.83 -28.74 21.72
CA TYR A 473 5.65 -28.27 20.34
C TYR A 473 6.47 -27.02 19.94
N LEU A 474 7.25 -26.42 20.85
CA LEU A 474 8.16 -25.30 20.58
C LEU A 474 9.64 -25.66 20.80
N ARG A 475 9.94 -26.86 21.29
CA ARG A 475 11.30 -27.25 21.67
C ARG A 475 12.29 -27.24 20.49
N TRP A 476 11.81 -27.52 19.29
CA TRP A 476 12.58 -27.52 18.04
C TRP A 476 13.12 -26.13 17.66
N VAL A 477 12.55 -25.05 18.22
CA VAL A 477 12.98 -23.66 17.96
C VAL A 477 14.34 -23.36 18.58
N ILE A 478 14.73 -24.10 19.62
CA ILE A 478 16.00 -23.90 20.32
C ILE A 478 17.17 -24.31 19.41
N LEU A 479 18.11 -23.38 19.24
CA LEU A 479 19.45 -23.64 18.73
C LEU A 479 20.44 -23.47 19.91
N PRO A 480 21.07 -24.55 20.39
CA PRO A 480 21.90 -24.52 21.62
C PRO A 480 23.04 -23.49 21.60
N ASP A 481 23.59 -23.19 20.42
CA ASP A 481 24.70 -22.26 20.27
C ASP A 481 24.26 -20.79 20.16
N LEU A 482 22.95 -20.51 20.13
CA LEU A 482 22.39 -19.17 20.00
C LEU A 482 21.87 -18.68 21.35
N ASP A 483 22.75 -18.06 22.14
CA ASP A 483 22.35 -17.38 23.38
C ASP A 483 21.83 -15.96 23.08
N VAL A 484 20.79 -15.55 23.80
CA VAL A 484 20.13 -14.25 23.65
C VAL A 484 20.16 -13.52 24.99
N MET A 485 21.33 -12.99 25.33
CA MET A 485 21.59 -12.38 26.64
C MET A 485 21.25 -10.88 26.67
N GLU A 486 21.66 -10.14 25.62
CA GLU A 486 21.52 -8.68 25.57
C GLU A 486 21.14 -8.20 24.16
N CYS A 487 20.50 -7.04 24.08
CA CYS A 487 20.18 -6.39 22.82
C CYS A 487 21.45 -5.91 22.09
N TYR A 488 21.40 -5.69 20.77
CA TYR A 488 22.58 -5.20 20.03
C TYR A 488 23.03 -3.80 20.48
N ASP A 489 24.35 -3.60 20.54
CA ASP A 489 24.93 -2.28 20.76
C ASP A 489 24.79 -1.42 19.50
N ARG A 490 23.65 -0.72 19.40
CA ARG A 490 23.31 0.15 18.27
C ARG A 490 23.96 1.53 18.37
N TYR A 491 24.72 1.84 19.43
CA TYR A 491 25.50 3.08 19.50
C TYR A 491 26.68 3.08 18.52
N ILE A 492 27.10 1.90 18.04
CA ILE A 492 28.16 1.70 17.04
C ILE A 492 27.91 2.41 15.70
N VAL A 493 26.70 2.91 15.46
CA VAL A 493 26.41 3.76 14.30
C VAL A 493 27.32 5.00 14.27
N ASN A 494 27.74 5.50 15.44
CA ASN A 494 28.72 6.58 15.57
C ASN A 494 30.15 6.04 15.34
N GLU A 495 30.87 6.65 14.40
CA GLU A 495 32.19 6.20 13.96
C GLU A 495 33.23 6.15 15.07
N ASP A 496 33.18 7.08 16.04
CA ASP A 496 34.17 7.16 17.11
C ASP A 496 33.79 6.35 18.36
N TYR A 497 32.54 5.89 18.46
CA TYR A 497 32.02 5.26 19.66
C TYR A 497 32.73 3.94 19.98
N ALA A 498 33.01 3.09 18.99
CA ALA A 498 33.60 1.77 19.24
C ALA A 498 34.98 1.86 19.94
N ASP A 499 35.84 2.77 19.46
CA ASP A 499 37.17 3.00 20.04
C ASP A 499 37.07 3.60 21.44
N ILE A 500 36.15 4.55 21.64
CA ILE A 500 35.91 5.19 22.94
C ILE A 500 35.37 4.17 23.93
N ARG A 501 34.41 3.31 23.54
CA ARG A 501 33.85 2.25 24.38
C ARG A 501 34.93 1.28 24.84
N LEU A 502 35.80 0.82 23.93
CA LEU A 502 36.91 -0.06 24.29
C LEU A 502 37.88 0.61 25.27
N ALA A 503 38.18 1.91 25.06
CA ALA A 503 39.06 2.65 25.96
C ALA A 503 38.40 2.90 27.34
N VAL A 504 37.10 3.19 27.39
CA VAL A 504 36.33 3.31 28.64
C VAL A 504 36.32 1.98 29.39
N ALA A 505 36.04 0.87 28.71
CA ALA A 505 36.05 -0.47 29.32
C ALA A 505 37.43 -0.80 29.91
N ASP A 506 38.52 -0.55 29.17
CA ASP A 506 39.88 -0.73 29.68
C ASP A 506 40.15 0.18 30.89
N SER A 507 39.73 1.44 30.83
CA SER A 507 39.91 2.39 31.92
C SER A 507 39.16 2.02 33.20
N ILE A 508 37.96 1.43 33.10
CA ILE A 508 37.21 0.91 34.25
C ILE A 508 37.94 -0.30 34.85
N ILE A 509 38.38 -1.25 34.02
CA ILE A 509 39.05 -2.49 34.46
C ILE A 509 40.41 -2.18 35.11
N ASN A 510 41.22 -1.35 34.46
CA ASN A 510 42.60 -1.05 34.88
C ASN A 510 42.70 0.15 35.82
N GLN A 511 41.60 0.86 36.08
CA GLN A 511 41.53 2.10 36.86
C GLN A 511 42.53 3.17 36.37
N LYS A 512 42.76 3.26 35.06
CA LYS A 512 43.73 4.18 34.41
C LYS A 512 43.14 4.80 33.14
N ASP A 513 43.24 6.12 33.01
CA ASP A 513 42.64 6.86 31.87
C ASP A 513 43.64 7.15 30.74
N THR A 514 44.84 6.57 30.77
CA THR A 514 45.90 6.87 29.79
C THR A 514 45.46 6.55 28.37
N GLN A 515 44.81 5.40 28.17
CA GLN A 515 44.32 4.96 26.87
C GLN A 515 43.10 5.78 26.41
N LEU A 516 42.16 6.07 27.31
CA LEU A 516 41.02 6.94 27.01
C LEU A 516 41.47 8.33 26.58
N THR A 517 42.43 8.92 27.30
CA THR A 517 42.97 10.24 26.97
C THR A 517 43.67 10.25 25.62
N GLU A 518 44.46 9.20 25.31
CA GLU A 518 45.12 9.05 24.01
C GLU A 518 44.09 8.93 22.87
N VAL A 519 43.08 8.07 23.03
CA VAL A 519 42.00 7.91 22.03
C VAL A 519 41.29 9.23 21.81
N LEU A 520 40.87 9.94 22.86
CA LEU A 520 40.20 11.22 22.75
C LEU A 520 41.05 12.29 22.04
N HIS A 521 42.37 12.31 22.26
CA HIS A 521 43.28 13.23 21.55
C HIS A 521 43.46 12.92 20.06
N THR A 522 43.26 11.66 19.65
CA THR A 522 43.34 11.28 18.23
C THR A 522 42.08 11.59 17.44
N LYS A 523 40.94 11.84 18.11
CA LYS A 523 39.65 12.06 17.44
C LYS A 523 39.45 13.52 17.03
N ILE A 524 38.79 13.72 15.89
CA ILE A 524 38.39 15.03 15.37
C ILE A 524 36.94 15.34 15.85
N CYS A 525 36.64 15.12 17.14
CA CYS A 525 35.34 15.41 17.74
C CYS A 525 35.41 16.62 18.70
N MET A 526 34.33 17.40 18.78
CA MET A 526 34.19 18.41 19.83
C MET A 526 34.01 17.73 21.20
N GLU A 527 34.45 18.38 22.27
CA GLU A 527 34.37 17.85 23.65
C GLU A 527 32.98 17.29 24.00
N TRP A 528 31.90 18.01 23.66
CA TRP A 528 30.53 17.56 23.92
C TRP A 528 30.12 16.32 23.11
N GLN A 529 30.67 16.11 21.90
CA GLN A 529 30.42 14.89 21.10
C GLN A 529 31.13 13.70 21.74
N CYS A 530 32.37 13.91 22.18
CA CYS A 530 33.12 12.87 22.84
C CYS A 530 32.46 12.52 24.20
N ASN A 531 31.88 13.49 24.92
CA ASN A 531 31.09 13.26 26.15
C ASN A 531 29.82 12.42 25.90
N ILE A 532 29.12 12.63 24.79
CA ILE A 532 27.99 11.76 24.38
C ILE A 532 28.50 10.31 24.26
N ASN A 533 29.58 10.09 23.50
CA ASN A 533 30.12 8.74 23.28
C ASN A 533 30.59 8.07 24.57
N ILE A 534 31.25 8.82 25.47
CA ILE A 534 31.69 8.30 26.77
C ILE A 534 30.48 7.86 27.61
N LEU A 535 29.40 8.64 27.66
CA LEU A 535 28.22 8.27 28.45
C LEU A 535 27.45 7.10 27.87
N LEU A 536 27.32 7.02 26.55
CA LEU A 536 26.74 5.85 25.89
C LEU A 536 27.58 4.60 26.16
N ALA A 537 28.91 4.73 26.19
CA ALA A 537 29.81 3.62 26.53
C ALA A 537 29.63 3.20 27.99
N LEU A 538 29.60 4.14 28.93
CA LEU A 538 29.36 3.87 30.34
C LEU A 538 28.01 3.21 30.59
N HIS A 539 26.95 3.64 29.89
CA HIS A 539 25.63 3.00 29.98
C HIS A 539 25.64 1.55 29.47
N ARG A 540 26.55 1.21 28.55
CA ARG A 540 26.65 -0.13 27.96
C ARG A 540 27.56 -1.08 28.75
N GLU A 541 28.47 -0.54 29.56
CA GLU A 541 29.26 -1.34 30.50
C GLU A 541 28.42 -1.61 31.76
N GLU A 542 28.11 -2.87 32.07
CA GLU A 542 27.47 -3.26 33.33
C GLU A 542 28.59 -3.63 34.32
N ASN A 543 28.99 -2.71 35.21
CA ASN A 543 30.11 -2.94 36.12
C ASN A 543 29.94 -2.22 37.47
N GLU A 544 30.12 -2.95 38.57
CA GLU A 544 30.03 -2.45 39.96
C GLU A 544 30.98 -1.27 40.25
N PHE A 545 32.06 -1.12 39.48
CA PHE A 545 33.07 -0.07 39.65
C PHE A 545 32.74 1.24 38.91
N ILE A 546 31.65 1.33 38.14
CA ILE A 546 31.31 2.53 37.35
C ILE A 546 31.06 3.75 38.24
N ASN A 547 30.36 3.56 39.37
CA ASN A 547 30.09 4.66 40.29
C ASN A 547 31.38 5.19 40.95
N ASP A 548 32.31 4.31 41.33
CA ASP A 548 33.63 4.70 41.85
C ASP A 548 34.49 5.37 40.76
N TYR A 549 34.45 4.83 39.54
CA TYR A 549 35.12 5.40 38.37
C TYR A 549 34.64 6.83 38.06
N LEU A 550 33.33 7.07 38.10
CA LEU A 550 32.77 8.41 37.89
C LEU A 550 33.10 9.37 39.03
N GLN A 551 33.04 8.91 40.28
CA GLN A 551 33.33 9.76 41.44
C GLN A 551 34.79 10.24 41.45
N THR A 552 35.72 9.40 41.01
CA THR A 552 37.17 9.65 41.07
C THR A 552 37.75 10.44 39.89
N ARG A 553 36.99 10.68 38.81
CA ARG A 553 37.49 11.30 37.57
C ARG A 553 36.84 12.64 37.21
N SER A 554 37.58 13.43 36.41
CA SER A 554 37.33 14.86 36.15
C SER A 554 36.84 15.19 34.74
N PHE A 555 36.55 14.20 33.88
CA PHE A 555 36.21 14.44 32.47
C PHE A 555 34.74 14.85 32.21
N LEU A 556 33.85 14.80 33.23
CA LEU A 556 32.44 15.26 33.14
C LEU A 556 32.07 16.30 34.24
N PRO A 557 32.78 17.42 34.41
CA PRO A 557 32.62 18.26 35.61
C PRO A 557 31.36 19.14 35.62
N LYS A 558 30.75 19.48 34.47
CA LYS A 558 29.61 20.41 34.40
C LYS A 558 28.23 19.73 34.47
N GLU A 559 28.14 18.44 34.17
CA GLU A 559 26.88 17.67 34.12
C GLU A 559 27.01 16.31 34.84
N LYS A 560 27.95 16.20 35.81
CA LYS A 560 28.24 14.96 36.56
C LYS A 560 27.00 14.37 37.22
N GLU A 561 26.12 15.21 37.78
CA GLU A 561 24.87 14.80 38.40
C GLU A 561 23.90 14.21 37.37
N VAL A 562 23.82 14.77 36.17
CA VAL A 562 22.96 14.24 35.10
C VAL A 562 23.51 12.91 34.59
N ALA A 563 24.83 12.82 34.38
CA ALA A 563 25.50 11.57 34.03
C ALA A 563 25.27 10.46 35.08
N LEU A 564 25.42 10.78 36.37
CA LEU A 564 25.15 9.85 37.46
C LEU A 564 23.67 9.46 37.49
N SER A 565 22.74 10.41 37.36
CA SER A 565 21.31 10.09 37.35
C SER A 565 20.90 9.18 36.18
N ILE A 566 21.51 9.35 35.00
CA ILE A 566 21.27 8.49 33.83
C ILE A 566 21.81 7.07 34.08
N LEU A 567 22.95 6.94 34.77
CA LEU A 567 23.62 5.67 35.04
C LEU A 567 23.14 4.96 36.32
N GLU A 568 22.61 5.69 37.29
CA GLU A 568 21.97 5.17 38.50
C GLU A 568 20.47 4.92 38.27
N ASN A 569 19.97 5.26 37.08
CA ASN A 569 18.55 5.15 36.70
C ASN A 569 17.61 6.01 37.59
N ASP A 570 18.13 7.05 38.23
CA ASP A 570 17.36 8.04 38.98
C ASP A 570 16.60 9.01 38.06
N VAL A 571 16.95 9.04 36.76
CA VAL A 571 16.20 9.82 35.76
C VAL A 571 14.80 9.27 35.55
N TRP A 572 14.51 8.00 35.82
CA TRP A 572 13.31 7.33 35.33
C TRP A 572 12.41 6.78 36.46
N GLN A 573 11.13 7.21 36.56
CA GLN A 573 10.12 6.64 37.49
C GLN A 573 8.87 6.16 36.72
N PRO A 574 8.18 5.04 37.09
CA PRO A 574 8.48 4.01 38.09
C PRO A 574 8.97 2.66 37.47
N GLU A 575 9.90 1.96 38.14
CA GLU A 575 10.34 0.55 37.95
C GLU A 575 10.75 0.02 36.54
N THR A 576 10.44 0.68 35.43
CA THR A 576 10.46 0.10 34.07
C THR A 576 11.75 0.33 33.26
N ALA A 577 12.60 1.28 33.63
CA ALA A 577 13.80 1.62 32.87
C ALA A 577 15.10 1.32 33.62
N LYS A 578 15.18 0.20 34.34
CA LYS A 578 16.45 -0.26 34.96
C LYS A 578 17.60 -0.22 33.94
N ASN A 579 18.83 0.00 34.43
CA ASN A 579 20.05 -0.22 33.63
C ASN A 579 19.95 -1.53 32.86
N ILE A 580 20.60 -1.60 31.70
CA ILE A 580 20.72 -2.87 30.96
C ILE A 580 21.32 -3.89 31.95
N HIS A 581 20.52 -4.90 32.30
CA HIS A 581 20.95 -6.01 33.13
C HIS A 581 20.61 -7.29 32.38
N LEU A 582 21.45 -8.31 32.55
CA LEU A 582 21.37 -9.60 31.86
C LEU A 582 20.00 -10.32 31.93
N ASN A 583 19.10 -9.93 32.83
CA ASN A 583 17.76 -10.53 33.01
C ASN A 583 16.60 -9.65 32.51
N MET A 584 16.86 -8.48 31.94
CA MET A 584 15.81 -7.61 31.37
C MET A 584 15.35 -8.16 30.02
N ASP A 585 14.06 -8.03 29.71
CA ASP A 585 13.53 -8.38 28.39
C ASP A 585 14.14 -7.48 27.30
N ILE A 586 14.47 -8.05 26.13
CA ILE A 586 15.16 -7.35 25.04
C ILE A 586 14.33 -6.19 24.49
N ALA A 587 13.00 -6.29 24.48
CA ALA A 587 12.16 -5.19 24.01
C ALA A 587 12.35 -3.95 24.91
N GLN A 588 12.45 -4.18 26.23
CA GLN A 588 12.72 -3.13 27.19
C GLN A 588 14.15 -2.60 27.03
N GLN A 589 15.15 -3.47 26.87
CA GLN A 589 16.54 -3.04 26.64
C GLN A 589 16.67 -2.15 25.39
N ASN A 590 16.03 -2.54 24.28
CA ASN A 590 16.01 -1.76 23.03
C ASN A 590 15.43 -0.36 23.25
N LEU A 591 14.31 -0.27 23.97
CA LEU A 591 13.65 0.98 24.28
C LEU A 591 14.50 1.86 25.20
N THR A 592 15.08 1.28 26.25
CA THR A 592 15.98 1.98 27.18
C THR A 592 17.20 2.54 26.44
N CYS A 593 17.86 1.75 25.58
CA CYS A 593 18.99 2.23 24.77
C CYS A 593 18.60 3.43 23.89
N LEU A 594 17.44 3.37 23.23
CA LEU A 594 16.97 4.47 22.38
C LEU A 594 16.70 5.74 23.19
N LEU A 595 16.00 5.61 24.32
CA LEU A 595 15.68 6.72 25.22
C LEU A 595 16.96 7.33 25.82
N THR A 596 17.89 6.50 26.28
CA THR A 596 19.20 6.95 26.78
C THR A 596 19.97 7.71 25.71
N HIS A 597 20.05 7.20 24.47
CA HIS A 597 20.68 7.92 23.36
C HIS A 597 20.08 9.33 23.19
N TYR A 598 18.74 9.40 23.22
CA TYR A 598 18.02 10.64 23.03
C TYR A 598 18.23 11.63 24.18
N VAL A 599 18.23 11.17 25.44
CA VAL A 599 18.48 12.04 26.61
C VAL A 599 19.90 12.58 26.60
N VAL A 600 20.89 11.70 26.41
CA VAL A 600 22.31 12.08 26.38
C VAL A 600 22.53 13.11 25.26
N MET A 601 21.94 12.89 24.09
CA MET A 601 21.95 13.85 22.99
C MET A 601 21.35 15.20 23.41
N MET A 602 20.16 15.22 24.01
CA MET A 602 19.48 16.45 24.40
C MET A 602 20.24 17.25 25.45
N THR A 603 20.88 16.56 26.41
CA THR A 603 21.68 17.16 27.48
C THR A 603 22.94 17.84 26.93
N PHE A 604 23.73 17.12 26.13
CA PHE A 604 25.09 17.56 25.76
C PHE A 604 25.17 18.41 24.49
N ILE A 605 24.20 18.33 23.56
CA ILE A 605 24.22 19.20 22.37
C ILE A 605 24.16 20.67 22.81
N PRO A 606 25.09 21.55 22.38
CA PRO A 606 25.06 22.96 22.73
C PRO A 606 23.77 23.65 22.27
N GLY A 607 23.17 24.46 23.15
CA GLY A 607 21.98 25.24 22.82
C GLY A 607 22.29 26.27 21.71
N SER A 608 21.81 26.03 20.50
CA SER A 608 21.87 26.99 19.38
C SER A 608 20.48 27.13 18.74
N THR A 609 20.19 28.28 18.13
CA THR A 609 18.92 28.54 17.43
C THR A 609 18.87 27.77 16.11
N ASN A 610 18.66 26.46 16.23
CA ASN A 610 18.64 25.50 15.13
C ASN A 610 17.34 24.67 15.15
N LEU A 611 17.17 23.82 14.14
CA LEU A 611 15.98 22.97 13.99
C LEU A 611 15.75 21.97 15.15
N LEU A 612 16.73 21.65 15.99
CA LEU A 612 16.55 20.77 17.16
C LEU A 612 15.86 21.50 18.34
N MET A 613 15.89 22.83 18.35
CA MET A 613 15.50 23.63 19.51
C MET A 613 14.06 23.36 20.02
N PRO A 614 13.03 23.16 19.19
CA PRO A 614 11.70 22.79 19.69
C PRO A 614 11.68 21.49 20.48
N LEU A 615 12.31 20.42 19.97
CA LEU A 615 12.37 19.13 20.66
C LEU A 615 13.20 19.20 21.94
N LYS A 616 14.28 19.99 21.94
CA LYS A 616 15.08 20.26 23.14
C LYS A 616 14.31 21.07 24.18
N ASN A 617 13.50 22.04 23.75
CA ASN A 617 12.61 22.79 24.62
C ASN A 617 11.51 21.92 25.21
N ILE A 618 10.91 21.03 24.42
CA ILE A 618 9.95 20.04 24.95
C ILE A 618 10.63 19.17 25.99
N ALA A 619 11.85 18.65 25.72
CA ALA A 619 12.55 17.72 26.61
C ALA A 619 13.06 18.35 27.91
N LEU A 620 13.70 19.52 27.84
CA LEU A 620 14.45 20.09 28.97
C LEU A 620 13.86 21.41 29.50
N ASN A 621 12.96 22.07 28.76
CA ASN A 621 12.40 23.38 29.12
C ASN A 621 10.87 23.41 28.91
N ILE A 622 10.17 22.35 29.33
CA ILE A 622 8.75 22.10 29.01
C ILE A 622 7.83 23.28 29.35
N GLU A 623 8.16 24.06 30.38
CA GLU A 623 7.40 25.26 30.78
C GLU A 623 7.31 26.32 29.68
N CYS A 624 8.33 26.42 28.80
CA CYS A 624 8.33 27.36 27.70
C CYS A 624 7.47 26.91 26.50
N MET A 625 6.96 25.67 26.54
CA MET A 625 6.17 25.02 25.49
C MET A 625 4.68 24.86 25.83
N LYS A 626 4.20 25.34 26.98
CA LYS A 626 2.77 25.25 27.38
C LYS A 626 1.81 25.86 26.35
N ASP A 627 2.27 26.91 25.68
CA ASP A 627 1.50 27.68 24.69
C ASP A 627 1.85 27.34 23.23
N SER A 628 2.41 26.16 22.98
CA SER A 628 2.96 25.76 21.68
C SER A 628 2.09 24.75 20.94
N TYR A 629 2.18 24.77 19.61
CA TYR A 629 1.65 23.74 18.73
C TYR A 629 2.64 22.58 18.69
N TYR A 630 2.26 21.44 19.26
CA TYR A 630 3.13 20.27 19.26
C TYR A 630 3.20 19.68 17.83
N PRO A 631 4.38 19.22 17.40
CA PRO A 631 4.52 18.54 16.12
C PRO A 631 3.56 17.36 15.98
N THR A 632 3.12 17.09 14.75
CA THR A 632 2.30 15.93 14.37
C THR A 632 0.95 15.82 15.10
N MET A 633 0.48 16.92 15.70
CA MET A 633 -0.85 16.99 16.30
C MET A 633 -1.93 17.34 15.26
N PRO A 634 -3.12 16.71 15.31
CA PRO A 634 -4.25 17.05 14.46
C PRO A 634 -4.60 18.54 14.46
N ASP A 635 -5.13 19.04 13.35
CA ASP A 635 -5.63 20.41 13.30
C ASP A 635 -7.00 20.53 13.96
N ASP A 636 -7.25 21.64 14.66
CA ASP A 636 -8.58 21.93 15.16
C ASP A 636 -9.55 22.15 13.99
N VAL A 637 -10.50 21.23 13.87
CA VAL A 637 -11.58 21.23 12.88
C VAL A 637 -12.35 22.56 12.87
N ILE A 638 -12.46 23.23 14.03
CA ILE A 638 -13.16 24.52 14.17
C ILE A 638 -12.33 25.68 13.59
N ALA A 639 -11.01 25.69 13.83
CA ALA A 639 -10.09 26.68 13.25
C ALA A 639 -9.98 26.54 11.72
N PHE A 640 -9.87 25.29 11.23
CA PHE A 640 -9.92 24.98 9.80
C PHE A 640 -11.22 25.47 9.15
N PHE A 641 -12.38 25.19 9.77
CA PHE A 641 -13.68 25.61 9.26
C PHE A 641 -13.83 27.14 9.22
N THR A 642 -13.35 27.83 10.25
CA THR A 642 -13.38 29.31 10.33
C THR A 642 -12.49 29.96 9.26
N ARG A 643 -11.32 29.37 8.99
CA ARG A 643 -10.41 29.82 7.92
C ARG A 643 -11.02 29.63 6.54
N VAL A 644 -11.57 28.45 6.24
CA VAL A 644 -12.22 28.15 4.95
C VAL A 644 -13.38 29.11 4.68
N MET A 645 -14.20 29.42 5.68
CA MET A 645 -15.32 30.36 5.52
C MET A 645 -14.83 31.80 5.32
N ARG A 646 -13.76 32.21 6.01
CA ARG A 646 -13.13 33.53 5.85
C ARG A 646 -12.52 33.71 4.45
N ASP A 647 -11.83 32.69 3.95
CA ASP A 647 -11.20 32.70 2.63
C ASP A 647 -12.25 32.68 1.52
N HIS A 648 -13.29 31.84 1.66
CA HIS A 648 -14.45 31.81 0.74
C HIS A 648 -15.16 33.17 0.65
N ASN A 649 -15.43 33.83 1.79
CA ASN A 649 -16.13 35.11 1.82
C ASN A 649 -15.30 36.26 1.23
N LYS A 650 -13.97 36.23 1.39
CA LYS A 650 -13.05 37.16 0.71
C LYS A 650 -13.03 36.96 -0.80
N GLU A 651 -12.99 35.71 -1.25
CA GLU A 651 -12.88 35.36 -2.67
C GLU A 651 -14.19 35.66 -3.43
N HIS A 652 -15.34 35.57 -2.77
CA HIS A 652 -16.67 35.78 -3.36
C HIS A 652 -17.32 37.13 -3.06
N ASN A 653 -16.58 38.07 -2.43
CA ASN A 653 -17.04 39.45 -2.14
C ASN A 653 -18.42 39.52 -1.44
N VAL A 654 -18.71 38.54 -0.58
CA VAL A 654 -19.96 38.47 0.17
C VAL A 654 -19.97 39.59 1.21
N LYS A 655 -20.99 40.46 1.17
CA LYS A 655 -21.20 41.54 2.16
C LYS A 655 -22.46 41.28 2.96
N SER A 656 -22.34 41.23 4.28
CA SER A 656 -23.46 41.26 5.23
C SER A 656 -24.40 42.43 4.97
N LYS A 657 -25.71 42.14 4.99
CA LYS A 657 -26.78 43.16 4.96
C LYS A 657 -26.76 44.12 6.16
N TRP A 658 -26.00 43.81 7.21
CA TRP A 658 -26.07 44.46 8.52
C TRP A 658 -24.72 44.99 9.04
N GLY A 659 -23.70 45.11 8.18
CA GLY A 659 -22.48 45.89 8.47
C GLY A 659 -21.47 45.28 9.46
N GLY A 660 -21.57 43.98 9.76
CA GLY A 660 -20.58 43.23 10.56
C GLY A 660 -19.73 42.28 9.71
N GLU A 661 -18.59 41.80 10.24
CA GLU A 661 -17.79 40.73 9.62
C GLU A 661 -18.65 39.46 9.46
N ASP A 662 -18.73 38.91 8.23
CA ASP A 662 -19.45 37.68 7.87
C ASP A 662 -18.77 36.42 8.42
N VAL A 663 -18.49 36.36 9.73
CA VAL A 663 -17.95 35.18 10.40
C VAL A 663 -18.97 34.72 11.44
N PRO A 664 -19.61 33.55 11.25
CA PRO A 664 -20.58 33.04 12.23
C PRO A 664 -19.91 32.82 13.59
N THR A 665 -20.56 33.26 14.66
CA THR A 665 -20.06 33.06 16.03
C THR A 665 -20.37 31.63 16.47
N ILE A 666 -19.38 30.94 17.02
CA ILE A 666 -19.51 29.54 17.44
C ILE A 666 -19.82 29.50 18.93
N TYR A 667 -20.75 28.64 19.31
CA TYR A 667 -21.17 28.36 20.68
C TYR A 667 -21.08 26.85 20.93
N LYS A 668 -21.06 26.43 22.20
CA LYS A 668 -21.07 25.04 22.64
C LYS A 668 -22.31 24.77 23.48
N CYS A 669 -22.94 23.62 23.27
CA CYS A 669 -24.02 23.13 24.13
C CYS A 669 -23.46 22.63 25.48
N PRO A 670 -24.31 22.25 26.45
CA PRO A 670 -23.86 21.72 27.75
C PRO A 670 -22.94 20.49 27.66
N GLN A 671 -23.08 19.70 26.60
CA GLN A 671 -22.27 18.51 26.31
C GLN A 671 -21.05 18.80 25.42
N GLY A 672 -20.67 20.08 25.24
CA GLY A 672 -19.47 20.48 24.50
C GLY A 672 -19.60 20.51 22.97
N HIS A 673 -20.75 20.13 22.40
CA HIS A 673 -20.95 20.14 20.94
C HIS A 673 -21.03 21.57 20.36
N PRO A 674 -20.26 21.89 19.31
CA PRO A 674 -20.25 23.20 18.71
C PRO A 674 -21.46 23.44 17.79
N TYR A 675 -22.01 24.65 17.81
CA TYR A 675 -23.04 25.14 16.90
C TYR A 675 -22.79 26.61 16.54
N THR A 676 -23.30 27.07 15.41
CA THR A 676 -23.03 28.42 14.87
C THR A 676 -24.25 29.31 14.94
N ILE A 677 -24.06 30.58 15.28
CA ILE A 677 -25.06 31.64 15.15
C ILE A 677 -24.55 32.67 14.14
N GLY A 678 -25.31 32.87 13.06
CA GLY A 678 -24.99 33.78 11.96
C GLY A 678 -25.46 35.23 12.20
N ASP A 679 -25.59 36.00 11.12
CA ASP A 679 -26.07 37.39 11.02
C ASP A 679 -25.42 38.40 11.97
N CYS A 680 -25.83 38.39 13.25
CA CYS A 680 -25.32 39.28 14.30
C CYS A 680 -24.41 38.57 15.33
N GLY A 681 -24.24 37.24 15.20
CA GLY A 681 -23.44 36.42 16.11
C GLY A 681 -24.08 36.18 17.48
N LYS A 682 -25.29 36.66 17.75
CA LYS A 682 -25.97 36.56 19.05
C LYS A 682 -27.25 35.73 19.01
N ALA A 683 -27.55 35.02 20.09
CA ALA A 683 -28.63 34.06 20.16
C ALA A 683 -30.03 34.69 20.11
N TYR A 684 -30.82 34.39 19.07
CA TYR A 684 -32.17 34.93 18.89
C TYR A 684 -33.27 33.85 18.86
N TYR A 685 -32.90 32.59 18.59
CA TYR A 685 -33.79 31.44 18.59
C TYR A 685 -33.22 30.31 19.47
N GLU A 686 -34.12 29.56 20.12
CA GLU A 686 -33.80 28.33 20.85
C GLU A 686 -33.98 27.11 19.94
N TYR A 687 -33.01 26.19 19.96
CA TYR A 687 -33.05 24.91 19.26
C TYR A 687 -32.67 23.76 20.21
N THR A 688 -32.72 22.53 19.71
CA THR A 688 -32.26 21.35 20.43
C THR A 688 -31.01 20.80 19.75
N CYS A 689 -29.92 20.66 20.51
CA CYS A 689 -28.70 20.00 20.09
C CYS A 689 -28.96 18.52 19.77
N PHE A 690 -28.11 17.92 18.95
CA PHE A 690 -28.19 16.50 18.63
C PHE A 690 -27.99 15.58 19.84
N CYS A 691 -27.41 16.09 20.94
CA CYS A 691 -27.32 15.37 22.22
C CYS A 691 -28.58 15.48 23.09
N GLY A 692 -29.64 16.14 22.60
CA GLY A 692 -30.90 16.35 23.33
C GLY A 692 -30.97 17.64 24.17
N GLU A 693 -29.84 18.32 24.37
CA GLU A 693 -29.77 19.54 25.18
C GLU A 693 -30.27 20.79 24.43
N LYS A 694 -30.79 21.79 25.15
CA LYS A 694 -31.21 23.08 24.55
C LYS A 694 -30.00 23.94 24.15
N ILE A 695 -30.06 24.53 22.95
CA ILE A 695 -29.03 25.43 22.40
C ILE A 695 -29.62 26.76 21.90
N GLY A 696 -28.80 27.80 21.78
CA GLY A 696 -29.25 29.13 21.36
C GLY A 696 -29.78 29.96 22.53
N GLY A 697 -30.88 30.68 22.32
CA GLY A 697 -31.42 31.66 23.27
C GLY A 697 -32.41 32.63 22.62
N LYS A 698 -32.86 33.67 23.34
CA LYS A 698 -33.87 34.64 22.87
C LYS A 698 -33.36 36.06 23.07
N ASP A 699 -33.78 36.98 22.20
CA ASP A 699 -33.50 38.42 22.32
C ASP A 699 -32.00 38.77 22.48
N HIS A 700 -31.13 38.07 21.74
CA HIS A 700 -29.66 38.18 21.83
C HIS A 700 -29.06 37.71 23.15
N ILE A 701 -29.82 37.00 23.98
CA ILE A 701 -29.38 36.41 25.26
C ILE A 701 -29.22 34.91 25.07
N LEU A 702 -27.99 34.42 25.26
CA LEU A 702 -27.66 33.00 25.22
C LEU A 702 -28.28 32.27 26.42
N LEU A 703 -28.78 31.05 26.22
CA LEU A 703 -29.15 30.15 27.31
C LEU A 703 -27.97 29.97 28.27
N THR A 704 -28.22 30.04 29.58
CA THR A 704 -27.18 29.96 30.62
C THR A 704 -26.38 28.66 30.61
N THR A 705 -26.95 27.59 30.06
CA THR A 705 -26.32 26.27 29.92
C THR A 705 -25.42 26.16 28.69
N ASN A 706 -25.41 27.18 27.83
CA ASN A 706 -24.60 27.25 26.63
C ASN A 706 -23.42 28.18 26.87
N THR A 707 -22.29 27.88 26.24
CA THR A 707 -21.09 28.69 26.35
C THR A 707 -20.69 29.19 24.97
N GLN A 708 -20.20 30.42 24.85
CA GLN A 708 -19.60 30.87 23.60
C GLN A 708 -18.30 30.07 23.40
N ALA A 709 -18.12 29.47 22.22
CA ALA A 709 -16.82 28.93 21.87
C ALA A 709 -15.92 30.15 21.65
N SER A 710 -15.00 30.41 22.59
CA SER A 710 -13.88 31.27 22.29
C SER A 710 -13.19 30.68 21.05
N SER A 711 -12.78 31.53 20.13
CA SER A 711 -11.73 31.15 19.18
C SER A 711 -10.43 31.01 19.98
N GLU A 712 -10.38 30.06 20.90
CA GLU A 712 -9.11 29.54 21.35
C GLU A 712 -8.53 28.85 20.12
N ALA A 713 -7.44 29.45 19.66
CA ALA A 713 -6.65 29.01 18.53
C ALA A 713 -6.44 27.49 18.59
N ALA A 714 -6.26 26.87 17.42
CA ALA A 714 -6.09 25.43 17.28
C ALA A 714 -5.37 24.80 18.48
N ALA A 715 -5.97 23.74 19.03
CA ALA A 715 -5.62 23.21 20.34
C ALA A 715 -4.09 23.01 20.48
N LYS A 716 -3.49 23.87 21.30
CA LYS A 716 -2.06 23.83 21.68
C LYS A 716 -1.81 22.61 22.56
N GLY A 717 -0.56 22.21 22.76
CA GLY A 717 -0.23 21.03 23.56
C GLY A 717 -0.48 19.71 22.84
N HIS A 718 -0.58 18.63 23.61
CA HIS A 718 -0.75 17.26 23.12
C HIS A 718 -2.22 16.86 23.15
N ILE A 719 -2.74 16.42 22.00
CA ILE A 719 -4.18 16.21 21.79
C ILE A 719 -4.50 14.82 21.22
N LEU A 720 -3.62 13.83 21.45
CA LEU A 720 -3.89 12.43 21.10
C LEU A 720 -4.49 11.70 22.31
N GLY A 721 -5.47 10.82 22.08
CA GLY A 721 -6.07 10.00 23.14
C GLY A 721 -5.14 8.86 23.61
N ARG A 722 -5.66 7.94 24.44
CA ARG A 722 -4.89 6.76 24.89
C ARG A 722 -4.43 5.89 23.70
N ALA A 723 -3.19 5.43 23.72
CA ALA A 723 -2.58 4.64 22.64
C ALA A 723 -3.36 3.35 22.35
N ASN A 724 -3.91 2.66 23.37
CA ASN A 724 -4.68 1.42 23.16
C ASN A 724 -5.99 1.60 22.36
N SER A 725 -6.44 2.86 22.18
CA SER A 725 -7.56 3.20 21.31
C SER A 725 -7.15 3.49 19.85
N LEU A 726 -5.84 3.48 19.58
CA LEU A 726 -5.18 3.74 18.30
C LEU A 726 -4.36 2.51 17.89
N LYS A 727 -4.56 1.96 16.69
CA LYS A 727 -3.65 1.00 16.04
C LYS A 727 -2.51 1.73 15.32
N ALA A 728 -1.49 0.99 14.90
CA ALA A 728 -0.42 1.49 14.04
C ALA A 728 -0.93 2.00 12.66
N THR A 729 -2.08 1.50 12.21
CA THR A 729 -2.79 2.00 11.02
C THR A 729 -3.59 3.27 11.28
N ASP A 730 -3.78 3.63 12.55
CA ASP A 730 -4.82 4.56 13.02
C ASP A 730 -4.31 6.00 13.19
N ILE A 731 -3.12 6.23 12.66
CA ILE A 731 -2.36 7.44 12.85
C ILE A 731 -2.67 8.34 11.67
N VAL A 732 -3.29 9.47 12.02
CA VAL A 732 -3.77 10.55 11.15
C VAL A 732 -2.95 10.69 9.88
N THR A 733 -3.66 10.83 8.76
CA THR A 733 -3.07 11.07 7.44
C THR A 733 -2.07 12.23 7.53
N PRO A 734 -0.82 12.06 7.08
CA PRO A 734 0.13 13.16 7.03
C PRO A 734 -0.48 14.34 6.27
N ARG A 735 -0.16 15.57 6.66
CA ARG A 735 -0.39 16.72 5.79
C ARG A 735 0.37 16.51 4.48
N ASN A 736 -0.13 17.09 3.39
CA ASN A 736 0.31 16.89 1.99
C ASN A 736 1.83 17.00 1.71
N ASN A 737 2.67 17.39 2.67
CA ASN A 737 4.13 17.55 2.49
C ASN A 737 5.00 16.49 3.19
N LEU A 738 4.51 15.76 4.20
CA LEU A 738 5.31 14.75 4.92
C LEU A 738 4.99 13.33 4.46
N SER A 739 6.02 12.50 4.33
CA SER A 739 5.82 11.05 4.17
C SER A 739 5.25 10.42 5.46
N ARG A 740 4.59 9.27 5.35
CA ARG A 740 4.08 8.54 6.53
C ARG A 740 5.20 8.14 7.50
N GLY A 741 6.37 7.75 6.96
CA GLY A 741 7.55 7.43 7.76
C GLY A 741 8.09 8.66 8.50
N SER A 742 8.22 9.79 7.79
CA SER A 742 8.66 11.07 8.36
C SER A 742 7.75 11.53 9.50
N PHE A 743 6.43 11.48 9.27
CA PHE A 743 5.44 11.84 10.28
C PHE A 743 5.57 10.98 11.54
N ALA A 744 5.68 9.66 11.39
CA ALA A 744 5.84 8.74 12.53
C ALA A 744 7.16 8.97 13.29
N ILE A 745 8.27 9.27 12.60
CA ILE A 745 9.56 9.59 13.25
C ILE A 745 9.48 10.90 14.04
N ILE A 746 8.91 11.97 13.48
CA ILE A 746 8.76 13.25 14.18
C ILE A 746 7.88 13.08 15.43
N ARG A 747 6.81 12.28 15.32
CA ARG A 747 5.94 12.01 16.46
C ARG A 747 6.64 11.21 17.56
N LEU A 748 7.39 10.17 17.18
CA LEU A 748 8.22 9.40 18.10
C LEU A 748 9.20 10.31 18.86
N LEU A 749 9.93 11.19 18.15
CA LEU A 749 10.83 12.17 18.77
C LEU A 749 10.10 13.12 19.73
N THR A 750 8.87 13.53 19.37
CA THR A 750 8.03 14.39 20.23
C THR A 750 7.62 13.67 21.51
N HIS A 751 7.16 12.42 21.42
CA HIS A 751 6.79 11.63 22.59
C HIS A 751 7.99 11.27 23.46
N MET A 752 9.15 10.94 22.88
CA MET A 752 10.39 10.76 23.64
C MET A 752 10.80 12.05 24.36
N SER A 753 10.65 13.23 23.73
CA SER A 753 10.92 14.50 24.40
C SER A 753 9.97 14.75 25.57
N MET A 754 8.67 14.47 25.40
CA MET A 754 7.70 14.58 26.50
C MET A 754 8.00 13.59 27.63
N PHE A 755 8.45 12.38 27.29
CA PHE A 755 8.84 11.37 28.27
C PHE A 755 10.03 11.84 29.10
N ILE A 756 11.06 12.43 28.47
CA ILE A 756 12.17 13.06 29.18
C ILE A 756 11.66 14.16 30.13
N ALA A 757 10.80 15.05 29.63
CA ALA A 757 10.28 16.17 30.42
C ALA A 757 9.45 15.74 31.63
N ALA A 758 8.73 14.62 31.52
CA ALA A 758 7.93 14.09 32.62
C ALA A 758 8.79 13.73 33.84
N ASN A 759 10.04 13.32 33.62
CA ASN A 759 11.00 13.04 34.70
C ASN A 759 11.41 14.29 35.49
N SER A 760 11.46 15.45 34.84
CA SER A 760 11.78 16.71 35.51
C SER A 760 10.54 17.41 36.08
N ASN A 761 9.41 17.34 35.36
CA ASN A 761 8.18 18.03 35.74
C ASN A 761 6.94 17.32 35.16
N VAL A 762 6.53 16.22 35.79
CA VAL A 762 5.35 15.43 35.41
C VAL A 762 4.07 16.27 35.38
N GLN A 763 3.94 17.24 36.29
CA GLN A 763 2.80 18.15 36.37
C GLN A 763 2.67 19.05 35.15
N ALA A 764 3.79 19.61 34.66
CA ALA A 764 3.79 20.42 33.45
C ALA A 764 3.41 19.59 32.21
N VAL A 765 3.88 18.35 32.12
CA VAL A 765 3.51 17.43 31.03
C VAL A 765 2.03 17.04 31.11
N GLN A 766 1.53 16.73 32.30
CA GLN A 766 0.12 16.42 32.55
C GLN A 766 -0.80 17.57 32.12
N GLN A 767 -0.43 18.83 32.40
CA GLN A 767 -1.17 20.01 31.96
C GLN A 767 -1.17 20.23 30.43
N ILE A 768 -0.17 19.69 29.73
CA ILE A 768 -0.02 19.83 28.26
C ILE A 768 -0.87 18.81 27.52
N ILE A 769 -1.20 17.67 28.14
CA ILE A 769 -2.06 16.63 27.55
C ILE A 769 -3.54 17.03 27.74
N GLN A 770 -4.25 17.29 26.65
CA GLN A 770 -5.58 17.94 26.69
C GLN A 770 -6.77 16.98 26.45
N THR A 771 -6.53 15.71 26.14
CA THR A 771 -7.48 14.88 25.40
C THR A 771 -8.59 14.23 26.22
N GLU A 772 -8.51 14.23 27.55
CA GLU A 772 -9.52 13.67 28.45
C GLU A 772 -9.57 14.45 29.77
N PRO A 773 -10.75 14.64 30.39
CA PRO A 773 -10.78 14.93 31.82
C PRO A 773 -10.30 13.65 32.54
N ASP A 774 -9.21 13.75 33.30
CA ASP A 774 -8.70 12.75 34.27
C ASP A 774 -7.50 11.83 33.89
N ILE A 775 -6.48 12.28 33.16
CA ILE A 775 -5.14 11.63 33.26
C ILE A 775 -4.50 12.04 34.59
N GLN A 776 -4.26 11.07 35.47
CA GLN A 776 -3.57 11.30 36.74
C GLN A 776 -2.06 11.44 36.52
N GLU A 777 -1.36 12.19 37.37
CA GLU A 777 0.11 12.32 37.31
C GLU A 777 0.82 10.94 37.27
N THR A 778 0.26 9.96 37.98
CA THR A 778 0.77 8.58 38.02
C THR A 778 0.64 7.81 36.70
N GLU A 779 -0.24 8.24 35.79
CA GLU A 779 -0.50 7.57 34.50
C GLU A 779 0.30 8.17 33.34
N VAL A 780 0.95 9.34 33.51
CA VAL A 780 1.63 10.08 32.43
C VAL A 780 2.74 9.26 31.79
N PHE A 781 3.57 8.60 32.58
CA PHE A 781 4.68 7.78 32.07
C PHE A 781 4.18 6.59 31.25
N GLN A 782 3.18 5.86 31.77
CA GLN A 782 2.55 4.76 31.07
C GLN A 782 1.92 5.23 29.75
N PHE A 783 1.20 6.36 29.78
CA PHE A 783 0.60 6.96 28.59
C PHE A 783 1.65 7.23 27.50
N LEU A 784 2.78 7.86 27.86
CA LEU A 784 3.84 8.19 26.90
C LEU A 784 4.58 6.94 26.39
N LEU A 785 4.83 5.95 27.24
CA LEU A 785 5.46 4.68 26.84
C LEU A 785 4.59 3.88 25.88
N GLU A 786 3.28 3.84 26.11
CA GLU A 786 2.34 3.19 25.18
C GLU A 786 2.34 3.88 23.80
N HIS A 787 2.42 5.22 23.78
CA HIS A 787 2.54 5.99 22.53
C HIS A 787 3.88 5.75 21.81
N ILE A 788 5.00 5.72 22.54
CA ILE A 788 6.32 5.41 21.97
C ILE A 788 6.35 4.00 21.39
N SER A 789 5.78 3.03 22.10
CA SER A 789 5.67 1.64 21.63
C SER A 789 4.81 1.54 20.37
N LEU A 790 3.69 2.27 20.34
CA LEU A 790 2.82 2.39 19.18
C LEU A 790 3.54 3.02 17.98
N ASP A 791 4.35 4.06 18.20
CA ASP A 791 5.13 4.72 17.15
C ASP A 791 6.15 3.78 16.51
N ILE A 792 6.86 2.99 17.32
CA ILE A 792 7.83 1.98 16.83
C ILE A 792 7.12 0.90 16.02
N GLU A 793 5.99 0.39 16.51
CA GLU A 793 5.16 -0.59 15.79
C GLU A 793 4.63 -0.02 14.46
N SER A 794 4.29 1.28 14.45
CA SER A 794 3.87 1.97 13.24
C SER A 794 4.98 2.09 12.23
N LEU A 795 6.20 2.41 12.67
CA LEU A 795 7.37 2.46 11.79
C LEU A 795 7.72 1.09 11.22
N HIS A 796 7.66 0.03 12.03
CA HIS A 796 7.81 -1.35 11.57
C HIS A 796 6.86 -1.68 10.42
N GLN A 797 5.57 -1.33 10.55
CA GLN A 797 4.55 -1.59 9.53
C GLN A 797 4.72 -0.69 8.29
N ILE A 798 4.97 0.61 8.49
CA ILE A 798 5.09 1.59 7.40
C ILE A 798 6.33 1.32 6.53
N LEU A 799 7.46 0.92 7.14
CA LEU A 799 8.73 0.72 6.44
C LEU A 799 8.98 -0.74 6.04
N GLY A 800 8.15 -1.68 6.52
CA GLY A 800 8.32 -3.11 6.23
C GLY A 800 9.68 -3.67 6.68
N LYS A 801 10.30 -3.07 7.70
CA LYS A 801 11.59 -3.51 8.27
C LYS A 801 11.37 -4.04 9.69
N GLY A 802 12.14 -5.06 10.10
CA GLY A 802 12.04 -5.62 11.45
C GLY A 802 12.31 -4.59 12.54
N LYS A 803 11.80 -4.81 13.75
CA LYS A 803 11.94 -3.86 14.88
C LYS A 803 13.40 -3.52 15.16
N ASP A 804 14.31 -4.47 15.05
CA ASP A 804 15.75 -4.25 15.24
C ASP A 804 16.35 -3.26 14.22
N ASP A 805 15.92 -3.34 12.96
CA ASP A 805 16.28 -2.39 11.90
C ASP A 805 15.66 -1.01 12.16
N ILE A 806 14.43 -0.94 12.71
CA ILE A 806 13.79 0.33 13.11
C ILE A 806 14.58 1.01 14.22
N PHE A 807 14.97 0.27 15.27
CA PHE A 807 15.83 0.81 16.33
C PHE A 807 17.16 1.29 15.75
N LEU A 808 17.81 0.49 14.89
CA LEU A 808 19.08 0.85 14.26
C LEU A 808 18.99 2.13 13.44
N MET A 809 17.94 2.25 12.61
CA MET A 809 17.63 3.45 11.84
C MET A 809 17.42 4.67 12.76
N MET A 810 16.67 4.52 13.86
CA MET A 810 16.45 5.61 14.80
C MET A 810 17.76 6.05 15.47
N HIS A 811 18.63 5.13 15.91
CA HIS A 811 19.95 5.47 16.42
C HIS A 811 20.80 6.20 15.37
N PHE A 812 20.73 5.79 14.10
CA PHE A 812 21.41 6.48 13.00
C PHE A 812 20.88 7.90 12.80
N ILE A 813 19.55 8.11 12.82
CA ILE A 813 18.93 9.44 12.72
C ILE A 813 19.37 10.34 13.87
N LEU A 814 19.45 9.82 15.10
CA LEU A 814 19.96 10.58 16.24
C LEU A 814 21.42 10.99 16.05
N ASN A 815 22.26 10.09 15.52
CA ASN A 815 23.64 10.43 15.16
C ASN A 815 23.71 11.49 14.05
N GLU A 816 22.84 11.41 13.03
CA GLU A 816 22.75 12.42 11.97
C GLU A 816 22.36 13.80 12.52
N ILE A 817 21.45 13.85 13.49
CA ILE A 817 21.11 15.08 14.22
C ILE A 817 22.35 15.63 14.93
N VAL A 818 23.06 14.80 15.69
CA VAL A 818 24.32 15.19 16.37
C VAL A 818 25.32 15.78 15.38
N MET A 819 25.52 15.15 14.22
CA MET A 819 26.51 15.59 13.24
C MET A 819 26.09 16.84 12.46
N LYS A 820 24.80 17.00 12.14
CA LYS A 820 24.32 18.05 11.23
C LYS A 820 23.67 19.26 11.90
N HIS A 821 23.35 19.22 13.20
CA HIS A 821 22.60 20.28 13.88
C HIS A 821 23.25 21.68 13.78
N THR A 822 24.58 21.77 13.79
CA THR A 822 25.33 23.04 13.67
C THR A 822 25.11 23.73 12.32
N SER A 823 24.88 22.95 11.26
CA SER A 823 24.58 23.44 9.91
C SER A 823 23.08 23.72 9.67
N ALA A 824 22.23 23.45 10.67
CA ALA A 824 20.77 23.57 10.60
C ALA A 824 20.26 24.83 11.33
N VAL A 825 20.98 25.94 11.20
CA VAL A 825 20.60 27.23 11.81
C VAL A 825 19.33 27.75 11.15
N ILE A 826 18.38 28.19 11.97
CA ILE A 826 17.15 28.81 11.49
C ILE A 826 17.49 30.21 10.94
N GLY A 827 17.16 30.49 9.68
CA GLY A 827 17.50 31.75 9.00
C GLY A 827 17.00 33.01 9.73
N GLU A 828 17.62 34.17 9.44
CA GLU A 828 17.41 35.45 10.14
C GLU A 828 15.95 35.95 10.17
N ASN A 829 15.11 35.47 9.25
CA ASN A 829 13.78 36.03 9.04
C ASN A 829 12.74 35.64 10.11
N ASN A 830 12.92 34.58 10.93
CA ASN A 830 11.98 34.20 12.01
C ASN A 830 12.50 33.15 13.06
N PRO A 831 13.69 33.30 13.67
CA PRO A 831 14.29 32.25 14.53
C PRO A 831 13.53 31.96 15.82
N LYS A 832 12.83 32.95 16.42
CA LYS A 832 12.12 32.76 17.70
C LYS A 832 10.80 31.99 17.58
N GLU A 833 10.11 32.11 16.45
CA GLU A 833 8.84 31.42 16.22
C GLU A 833 9.06 29.93 15.97
N LEU A 834 10.05 29.59 15.15
CA LEU A 834 10.40 28.19 14.84
C LEU A 834 11.00 27.44 16.03
N CYS A 835 11.59 28.12 17.02
CA CYS A 835 12.07 27.50 18.26
C CYS A 835 10.97 27.22 19.30
N LYS A 836 9.81 27.90 19.19
CA LYS A 836 8.70 27.80 20.16
C LYS A 836 7.44 27.18 19.57
N LEU A 837 7.30 27.14 18.26
CA LEU A 837 6.12 26.64 17.55
C LEU A 837 4.82 27.29 18.06
N ASN A 838 4.85 28.62 18.23
CA ASN A 838 3.73 29.38 18.80
C ASN A 838 2.54 29.54 17.83
N THR A 839 2.72 29.21 16.55
CA THR A 839 1.68 29.21 15.52
C THR A 839 1.65 27.89 14.76
N GLU A 840 0.48 27.53 14.27
CA GLU A 840 0.30 26.37 13.39
C GLU A 840 1.23 26.44 12.17
N LYS A 841 1.38 27.63 11.55
CA LYS A 841 2.29 27.83 10.41
C LYS A 841 3.75 27.54 10.78
N SER A 842 4.23 28.05 11.93
CA SER A 842 5.59 27.78 12.40
C SER A 842 5.84 26.30 12.68
N ARG A 843 4.82 25.57 13.17
CA ARG A 843 4.89 24.11 13.29
C ARG A 843 5.07 23.45 11.92
N CYS A 844 4.24 23.78 10.93
CA CYS A 844 4.34 23.18 9.58
C CYS A 844 5.73 23.41 8.97
N GLU A 845 6.19 24.67 9.03
CA GLU A 845 7.46 25.07 8.45
C GLU A 845 8.63 24.37 9.15
N TRP A 846 8.55 24.21 10.48
CA TRP A 846 9.53 23.45 11.23
C TRP A 846 9.52 21.96 10.84
N GLU A 847 8.34 21.34 10.74
CA GLU A 847 8.18 19.92 10.35
C GLU A 847 8.81 19.64 8.99
N ASP A 848 8.53 20.47 7.98
CA ASP A 848 9.07 20.34 6.63
C ASP A 848 10.60 20.51 6.60
N LEU A 849 11.13 21.51 7.31
CA LEU A 849 12.57 21.76 7.39
C LEU A 849 13.32 20.66 8.15
N PHE A 850 12.74 20.17 9.24
CA PHE A 850 13.32 19.09 10.05
C PHE A 850 13.39 17.79 9.25
N ASP A 851 12.30 17.45 8.55
CA ASP A 851 12.23 16.25 7.70
C ASP A 851 13.29 16.28 6.59
N GLN A 852 13.34 17.35 5.80
CA GLN A 852 14.27 17.47 4.68
C GLN A 852 15.74 17.40 5.12
N LYS A 853 16.06 17.88 6.33
CA LYS A 853 17.44 17.94 6.82
C LYS A 853 17.92 16.62 7.43
N PHE A 854 17.09 15.96 8.23
CA PHE A 854 17.52 14.83 9.07
C PHE A 854 16.87 13.49 8.73
N ILE A 855 15.62 13.48 8.26
CA ILE A 855 14.83 12.25 8.14
C ILE A 855 14.75 11.77 6.69
N PHE A 856 14.29 12.62 5.77
CA PHE A 856 14.09 12.27 4.36
C PHE A 856 15.35 11.66 3.70
N PRO A 857 16.58 12.18 3.91
CA PRO A 857 17.79 11.58 3.33
C PRO A 857 18.05 10.15 3.82
N VAL A 858 17.69 9.83 5.07
CA VAL A 858 17.83 8.49 5.64
C VAL A 858 16.78 7.55 5.06
N LEU A 859 15.53 8.01 4.98
CA LEU A 859 14.43 7.21 4.39
C LEU A 859 14.64 6.94 2.89
N GLN A 860 15.29 7.86 2.17
CA GLN A 860 15.58 7.71 0.74
C GLN A 860 16.64 6.63 0.46
N ASP A 861 17.61 6.43 1.35
CA ASP A 861 18.73 5.47 1.20
C ASP A 861 18.76 4.40 2.30
N ILE A 862 17.57 4.05 2.83
CA ILE A 862 17.42 3.25 4.04
C ILE A 862 18.11 1.88 3.95
N GLU A 863 18.08 1.21 2.79
CA GLU A 863 18.66 -0.13 2.62
C GLU A 863 20.18 -0.10 2.72
N ASN A 864 20.82 0.85 2.05
CA ASN A 864 22.28 1.00 2.10
C ASN A 864 22.74 1.46 3.50
N ILE A 865 21.95 2.29 4.18
CA ILE A 865 22.26 2.74 5.54
C ILE A 865 22.16 1.58 6.52
N ILE A 866 21.06 0.81 6.50
CA ILE A 866 20.90 -0.37 7.35
C ILE A 866 22.02 -1.38 7.08
N GLN A 867 22.37 -1.64 5.82
CA GLN A 867 23.45 -2.56 5.49
C GLN A 867 24.79 -2.09 6.08
N LYS A 868 25.16 -0.82 5.86
CA LYS A 868 26.39 -0.25 6.44
C LYS A 868 26.42 -0.33 7.97
N CYS A 869 25.29 -0.08 8.63
CA CYS A 869 25.19 -0.18 10.08
C CYS A 869 25.29 -1.63 10.57
N ASN A 870 24.68 -2.58 9.86
CA ASN A 870 24.80 -4.00 10.14
C ASN A 870 26.24 -4.50 9.95
N ASP A 871 26.94 -4.05 8.91
CA ASP A 871 28.35 -4.37 8.70
C ASP A 871 29.22 -3.90 9.89
N LYS A 872 28.90 -2.73 10.47
CA LYS A 872 29.57 -2.23 11.68
C LYS A 872 29.30 -3.12 12.90
N ILE A 873 28.05 -3.55 13.10
CA ILE A 873 27.67 -4.47 14.20
C ILE A 873 28.39 -5.81 14.04
N ALA A 874 28.41 -6.36 12.83
CA ALA A 874 29.09 -7.60 12.51
C ALA A 874 30.61 -7.53 12.70
N CYS A 875 31.23 -6.39 12.36
CA CYS A 875 32.67 -6.18 12.58
C CYS A 875 33.03 -5.87 14.04
N ASP A 876 32.05 -5.75 14.94
CA ASP A 876 32.30 -5.41 16.33
C ASP A 876 33.01 -6.54 17.07
N LYS A 877 34.08 -6.20 17.81
CA LYS A 877 34.89 -7.21 18.52
C LYS A 877 34.17 -7.84 19.72
N ARG A 878 33.16 -7.17 20.29
CA ARG A 878 32.41 -7.65 21.47
C ARG A 878 31.18 -8.46 21.04
N MET A 879 30.38 -7.92 20.12
CA MET A 879 29.09 -8.51 19.73
C MET A 879 29.11 -9.23 18.37
N GLY A 880 30.01 -8.85 17.45
CA GLY A 880 30.03 -9.35 16.08
C GLY A 880 30.32 -10.85 15.96
N ALA A 881 31.04 -11.42 16.94
CA ALA A 881 31.35 -12.85 17.00
C ALA A 881 30.22 -13.70 17.64
N LEU A 882 29.14 -13.09 18.13
CA LEU A 882 28.04 -13.84 18.72
C LEU A 882 27.34 -14.69 17.63
N PRO A 883 27.09 -15.99 17.87
CA PRO A 883 26.50 -16.88 16.87
C PRO A 883 25.17 -16.38 16.30
N LEU A 884 24.33 -15.72 17.10
CA LEU A 884 23.07 -15.15 16.62
C LEU A 884 23.31 -13.95 15.69
N VAL A 885 24.30 -13.11 15.98
CA VAL A 885 24.66 -11.94 15.15
C VAL A 885 25.20 -12.41 13.80
N LEU A 886 26.11 -13.39 13.80
CA LEU A 886 26.61 -14.02 12.58
C LEU A 886 25.48 -14.64 11.75
N LEU A 887 24.56 -15.36 12.40
CA LEU A 887 23.40 -15.95 11.73
C LEU A 887 22.50 -14.89 11.08
N LEU A 888 22.16 -13.80 11.78
CA LEU A 888 21.22 -12.77 11.28
C LEU A 888 21.83 -11.83 10.24
N HIS A 889 23.15 -11.61 10.28
CA HIS A 889 23.88 -10.84 9.26
C HIS A 889 24.40 -11.71 8.12
N GLU A 890 24.00 -12.99 8.08
CA GLU A 890 24.32 -13.92 6.99
C GLU A 890 25.84 -14.10 6.78
N ILE A 891 26.60 -14.04 7.89
CA ILE A 891 28.03 -14.32 7.96
C ILE A 891 28.18 -15.78 8.37
N ASP A 892 28.00 -16.65 7.38
CA ASP A 892 28.07 -18.09 7.55
C ASP A 892 29.46 -18.60 7.18
N ASP A 893 29.95 -19.61 7.91
CA ASP A 893 31.15 -20.35 7.52
C ASP A 893 30.91 -21.01 6.15
N ILE A 894 31.83 -20.79 5.22
CA ILE A 894 31.83 -21.46 3.91
C ILE A 894 32.22 -22.92 4.18
N ASP A 895 31.22 -23.78 4.36
CA ASP A 895 31.45 -25.22 4.36
C ASP A 895 31.50 -25.71 2.91
N ASP A 896 32.49 -26.53 2.55
CA ASP A 896 32.71 -27.07 1.20
C ASP A 896 31.65 -28.13 0.81
N ASN A 897 30.42 -28.02 1.35
CA ASN A 897 29.33 -28.96 1.15
C ASN A 897 28.71 -28.81 -0.24
N LYS A 898 28.57 -29.94 -0.93
CA LYS A 898 28.18 -30.01 -2.36
C LYS A 898 26.67 -30.05 -2.60
N HIS A 899 25.84 -30.08 -1.56
CA HIS A 899 24.39 -30.22 -1.70
C HIS A 899 23.69 -28.86 -1.63
N PHE A 900 22.75 -28.61 -2.54
CA PHE A 900 22.07 -27.31 -2.67
C PHE A 900 21.39 -26.85 -1.37
N GLN A 901 20.80 -27.77 -0.60
CA GLN A 901 20.15 -27.44 0.68
C GLN A 901 21.14 -27.08 1.80
N GLU A 902 22.43 -27.35 1.65
CA GLU A 902 23.47 -27.01 2.62
C GLU A 902 24.17 -25.68 2.33
N ILE A 903 23.78 -25.01 1.23
CA ILE A 903 24.34 -23.74 0.81
C ILE A 903 23.71 -22.61 1.65
N PRO A 904 24.50 -21.81 2.39
CA PRO A 904 23.99 -20.71 3.20
C PRO A 904 23.12 -19.71 2.43
N GLU A 905 23.53 -19.38 1.19
CA GLU A 905 22.87 -18.41 0.31
C GLU A 905 21.42 -18.77 -0.03
N VAL A 906 21.10 -20.06 -0.03
CA VAL A 906 19.74 -20.59 -0.28
C VAL A 906 18.78 -20.21 0.84
N TRP A 907 19.32 -20.06 2.06
CA TRP A 907 18.60 -19.78 3.30
C TRP A 907 18.79 -18.35 3.78
N ARG A 908 19.09 -17.43 2.87
CA ARG A 908 19.04 -15.99 3.15
C ARG A 908 17.61 -15.52 3.39
N PHE A 909 17.49 -14.54 4.27
CA PHE A 909 16.24 -13.87 4.55
C PHE A 909 15.93 -12.87 3.43
N ARG A 910 14.70 -12.89 2.95
CA ARG A 910 14.19 -11.93 1.96
C ARG A 910 12.86 -11.38 2.44
N SER A 911 12.73 -10.06 2.50
CA SER A 911 11.44 -9.42 2.78
C SER A 911 10.48 -9.65 1.62
N TRP A 912 9.25 -10.02 1.94
CA TRP A 912 8.21 -10.20 0.92
C TRP A 912 7.83 -8.87 0.27
N ILE A 913 7.59 -8.91 -1.03
CA ILE A 913 7.05 -7.76 -1.74
C ILE A 913 5.60 -7.59 -1.27
N SER A 914 5.34 -6.46 -0.61
CA SER A 914 4.01 -6.04 -0.16
C SER A 914 3.62 -4.72 -0.85
N ILE A 915 2.34 -4.34 -0.73
CA ILE A 915 1.87 -3.04 -1.22
C ILE A 915 2.52 -1.90 -0.44
N ASP A 916 2.78 -2.08 0.85
CA ASP A 916 3.46 -1.08 1.67
C ASP A 916 4.93 -0.90 1.22
N HIS A 917 5.63 -2.01 0.95
CA HIS A 917 6.99 -1.98 0.37
C HIS A 917 7.01 -1.25 -0.99
N LEU A 918 6.05 -1.54 -1.87
CA LEU A 918 5.93 -0.83 -3.15
C LEU A 918 5.69 0.67 -2.95
N THR A 919 4.80 1.03 -2.02
CA THR A 919 4.45 2.43 -1.73
C THR A 919 5.69 3.18 -1.24
N GLN A 920 6.50 2.57 -0.39
CA GLN A 920 7.77 3.13 0.05
C GLN A 920 8.77 3.32 -1.11
N MET A 921 8.96 2.30 -1.94
CA MET A 921 9.85 2.40 -3.10
C MET A 921 9.40 3.51 -4.06
N LEU A 922 8.09 3.69 -4.22
CA LEU A 922 7.51 4.72 -5.07
C LEU A 922 7.66 6.14 -4.50
N ASN A 923 7.69 6.33 -3.18
CA ASN A 923 7.86 7.65 -2.57
C ASN A 923 9.18 8.33 -3.00
N THR A 924 10.22 7.55 -3.28
CA THR A 924 11.49 8.07 -3.82
C THR A 924 11.40 8.50 -5.30
N LYS A 925 10.31 8.13 -5.99
CA LYS A 925 10.08 8.27 -7.44
C LYS A 925 8.74 8.95 -7.78
N GLU A 926 8.10 9.64 -6.84
CA GLU A 926 6.77 10.26 -6.98
C GLU A 926 6.60 11.02 -8.31
N LYS A 927 7.57 11.87 -8.67
CA LYS A 927 7.52 12.70 -9.88
C LYS A 927 7.46 11.92 -11.19
N THR A 928 7.84 10.63 -11.18
CA THR A 928 7.85 9.80 -12.39
C THR A 928 6.53 9.07 -12.63
N CYS A 929 5.77 8.73 -11.58
CA CYS A 929 4.50 8.02 -11.67
C CYS A 929 3.47 8.62 -10.69
N PRO A 930 2.96 9.84 -10.97
CA PRO A 930 2.11 10.59 -10.04
C PRO A 930 0.73 9.95 -9.81
N LEU A 931 0.18 9.25 -10.81
CA LEU A 931 -1.14 8.62 -10.69
C LEU A 931 -1.07 7.33 -9.86
N LEU A 932 0.02 6.56 -10.02
CA LEU A 932 0.27 5.40 -9.17
C LEU A 932 0.50 5.83 -7.73
N HIS A 933 1.23 6.93 -7.51
CA HIS A 933 1.44 7.48 -6.18
C HIS A 933 0.11 7.92 -5.54
N LEU A 934 -0.71 8.71 -6.25
CA LEU A 934 -2.04 9.12 -5.81
C LEU A 934 -2.92 7.92 -5.44
N PHE A 935 -2.91 6.86 -6.24
CA PHE A 935 -3.68 5.64 -6.00
C PHE A 935 -3.23 4.90 -4.73
N LEU A 936 -1.92 4.69 -4.55
CA LEU A 936 -1.38 3.95 -3.39
C LEU A 936 -1.54 4.74 -2.08
N MET A 937 -1.47 6.07 -2.12
CA MET A 937 -1.68 6.90 -0.92
C MET A 937 -3.12 6.80 -0.39
N GLU A 938 -4.11 6.62 -1.26
CA GLU A 938 -5.52 6.44 -0.88
C GLU A 938 -5.97 4.97 -0.82
N ASP A 939 -5.05 4.00 -1.00
CA ASP A 939 -5.39 2.58 -1.11
C ASP A 939 -6.26 2.06 0.04
N HIS A 940 -5.98 2.48 1.28
CA HIS A 940 -6.75 2.12 2.48
C HIS A 940 -8.24 2.49 2.39
N HIS A 941 -8.58 3.60 1.74
CA HIS A 941 -9.97 3.98 1.46
C HIS A 941 -10.50 3.31 0.18
N LEU A 942 -9.70 3.21 -0.87
CA LEU A 942 -10.14 2.70 -2.17
C LEU A 942 -10.46 1.21 -2.14
N ARG A 943 -9.67 0.41 -1.41
CA ARG A 943 -9.84 -1.05 -1.33
C ARG A 943 -11.21 -1.47 -0.78
N VAL A 944 -11.84 -0.64 0.05
CA VAL A 944 -13.14 -0.93 0.67
C VAL A 944 -14.34 -0.44 -0.12
N LEU A 945 -14.14 0.33 -1.20
CA LEU A 945 -15.22 0.74 -2.11
C LEU A 945 -15.88 -0.48 -2.77
N ARG A 946 -15.14 -1.59 -2.93
CA ARG A 946 -15.68 -2.88 -3.42
C ARG A 946 -16.87 -3.40 -2.61
N PHE A 947 -16.99 -2.99 -1.34
CA PHE A 947 -18.05 -3.47 -0.43
C PHE A 947 -19.35 -2.68 -0.52
N ILE A 948 -19.38 -1.53 -1.22
CA ILE A 948 -20.59 -0.69 -1.36
C ILE A 948 -21.82 -1.51 -1.82
N PRO A 949 -21.75 -2.36 -2.86
CA PRO A 949 -22.93 -3.15 -3.28
C PRO A 949 -23.43 -4.10 -2.19
N ASN A 950 -22.51 -4.72 -1.43
CA ASN A 950 -22.86 -5.61 -0.33
C ASN A 950 -23.47 -4.85 0.84
N ILE A 951 -22.96 -3.66 1.17
CA ILE A 951 -23.53 -2.78 2.20
C ILE A 951 -24.96 -2.37 1.83
N ILE A 952 -25.19 -1.94 0.59
CA ILE A 952 -26.53 -1.59 0.09
C ILE A 952 -27.46 -2.81 0.17
N ARG A 953 -26.98 -4.00 -0.22
CA ARG A 953 -27.75 -5.26 -0.16
C ARG A 953 -28.07 -5.67 1.28
N LEU A 954 -27.12 -5.52 2.20
CA LEU A 954 -27.33 -5.75 3.64
C LEU A 954 -28.44 -4.86 4.17
N GLN A 955 -28.33 -3.55 3.93
CA GLN A 955 -29.31 -2.57 4.38
C GLN A 955 -30.70 -2.85 3.79
N LYS A 956 -30.79 -3.19 2.50
CA LYS A 956 -32.05 -3.59 1.84
C LYS A 956 -32.65 -4.84 2.48
N MET A 957 -31.84 -5.87 2.75
CA MET A 957 -32.31 -7.09 3.39
C MET A 957 -32.88 -6.81 4.81
N LEU A 958 -32.18 -5.99 5.59
CA LEU A 958 -32.64 -5.59 6.92
C LEU A 958 -33.89 -4.70 6.87
N MET A 959 -33.96 -3.75 5.93
CA MET A 959 -35.14 -2.92 5.69
C MET A 959 -36.35 -3.77 5.30
N GLN A 960 -36.19 -4.74 4.40
CA GLN A 960 -37.28 -5.64 4.01
C GLN A 960 -37.81 -6.47 5.20
N LYS A 961 -36.92 -6.87 6.11
CA LYS A 961 -37.30 -7.65 7.30
C LYS A 961 -37.99 -6.78 8.36
N TYR A 962 -37.42 -5.63 8.70
CA TYR A 962 -37.77 -4.86 9.91
C TYR A 962 -38.44 -3.50 9.68
N SER A 963 -38.40 -2.92 8.47
CA SER A 963 -38.94 -1.57 8.23
C SER A 963 -40.43 -1.51 8.55
N ARG A 964 -40.84 -0.45 9.26
CA ARG A 964 -42.20 -0.23 9.81
C ARG A 964 -42.69 -1.29 10.82
N LYS A 965 -41.88 -2.30 11.13
CA LYS A 965 -42.19 -3.36 12.11
C LYS A 965 -41.42 -3.23 13.40
N LEU A 966 -40.30 -2.51 13.41
CA LEU A 966 -39.42 -2.36 14.57
C LEU A 966 -39.58 -0.98 15.20
N ASP A 967 -39.57 -0.89 16.52
CA ASP A 967 -39.47 0.36 17.27
C ASP A 967 -38.00 0.70 17.62
N ARG A 968 -37.70 1.98 17.90
CA ARG A 968 -36.32 2.44 18.15
C ARG A 968 -35.66 1.70 19.32
N ALA A 969 -36.39 1.52 20.43
CA ALA A 969 -35.89 0.80 21.60
C ALA A 969 -35.58 -0.67 21.27
N GLU A 970 -36.45 -1.34 20.51
CA GLU A 970 -36.25 -2.72 20.07
C GLU A 970 -34.99 -2.85 19.19
N GLY A 971 -34.74 -1.88 18.29
CA GLY A 971 -33.53 -1.86 17.46
C GLY A 971 -32.22 -1.65 18.21
N THR A 972 -32.28 -1.16 19.45
CA THR A 972 -31.10 -1.10 20.35
C THR A 972 -30.90 -2.35 21.20
N LEU A 973 -31.91 -3.22 21.28
CA LEU A 973 -31.89 -4.45 22.07
C LEU A 973 -31.58 -5.70 21.23
N ILE A 974 -32.06 -5.76 19.98
CA ILE A 974 -31.81 -6.88 19.07
C ILE A 974 -30.35 -6.83 18.59
N THR A 975 -29.57 -7.86 18.92
CA THR A 975 -28.17 -7.98 18.50
C THR A 975 -28.04 -8.67 17.14
N ILE A 976 -26.86 -8.57 16.54
CA ILE A 976 -26.52 -9.28 15.30
C ILE A 976 -26.69 -10.80 15.47
N GLU A 977 -26.23 -11.39 16.58
CA GLU A 977 -26.41 -12.82 16.91
C GLU A 977 -27.89 -13.22 16.91
N ASN A 978 -28.78 -12.37 17.44
CA ASN A 978 -30.23 -12.64 17.39
C ASN A 978 -30.75 -12.66 15.95
N VAL A 979 -30.23 -11.78 15.09
CA VAL A 979 -30.62 -11.73 13.67
C VAL A 979 -30.07 -12.91 12.89
N GLU A 980 -28.85 -13.38 13.20
CA GLU A 980 -28.29 -14.61 12.64
C GLU A 980 -29.20 -15.81 12.91
N GLN A 981 -29.61 -16.00 14.16
CA GLN A 981 -30.55 -17.07 14.53
C GLN A 981 -31.89 -16.96 13.78
N GLN A 982 -32.41 -15.74 13.60
CA GLN A 982 -33.65 -15.50 12.86
C GLN A 982 -33.48 -15.75 11.35
N LEU A 983 -32.31 -15.48 10.77
CA LEU A 983 -32.04 -15.67 9.35
C LEU A 983 -31.62 -17.10 9.00
N GLU A 984 -31.11 -17.85 9.98
CA GLU A 984 -30.91 -19.29 9.86
C GLU A 984 -32.23 -20.01 9.58
N GLN A 985 -33.28 -19.64 10.32
CA GLN A 985 -34.64 -20.14 10.10
C GLN A 985 -35.20 -19.75 8.72
N ASP A 986 -34.80 -18.59 8.20
CA ASP A 986 -35.20 -18.10 6.88
C ASP A 986 -34.33 -18.66 5.72
N GLY A 987 -33.31 -19.49 6.01
CA GLY A 987 -32.37 -20.02 5.01
C GLY A 987 -31.44 -18.97 4.38
N LYS A 988 -31.26 -17.81 5.04
CA LYS A 988 -30.48 -16.66 4.55
C LYS A 988 -29.22 -16.36 5.36
N LEU A 989 -28.84 -17.22 6.30
CA LEU A 989 -27.71 -17.01 7.20
C LEU A 989 -26.39 -16.80 6.45
N GLU A 990 -26.07 -17.65 5.48
CA GLU A 990 -24.81 -17.57 4.74
C GLU A 990 -24.69 -16.29 3.91
N GLU A 991 -25.79 -15.88 3.25
CA GLU A 991 -25.85 -14.59 2.57
C GLU A 991 -25.64 -13.43 3.56
N PHE A 992 -26.30 -13.46 4.72
CA PHE A 992 -26.14 -12.43 5.75
C PHE A 992 -24.71 -12.35 6.26
N LYS A 993 -24.04 -13.48 6.53
CA LYS A 993 -22.65 -13.51 7.00
C LYS A 993 -21.70 -12.86 5.99
N ILE A 994 -21.83 -13.16 4.70
CA ILE A 994 -21.01 -12.55 3.63
C ILE A 994 -21.22 -11.03 3.57
N LEU A 995 -22.48 -10.59 3.65
CA LEU A 995 -22.84 -9.17 3.59
C LEU A 995 -22.39 -8.42 4.85
N LEU A 996 -22.55 -9.02 6.02
CA LEU A 996 -22.11 -8.48 7.29
C LEU A 996 -20.58 -8.38 7.35
N GLN A 997 -19.87 -9.40 6.90
CA GLN A 997 -18.40 -9.37 6.81
C GLN A 997 -17.93 -8.17 5.97
N SER A 998 -18.54 -7.95 4.81
CA SER A 998 -18.23 -6.80 3.96
C SER A 998 -18.48 -5.46 4.66
N TYR A 999 -19.56 -5.35 5.44
CA TYR A 999 -19.87 -4.16 6.23
C TYR A 999 -18.84 -3.95 7.34
N THR A 1000 -18.49 -5.00 8.10
CA THR A 1000 -17.55 -4.93 9.21
C THR A 1000 -16.13 -4.61 8.73
N GLU A 1001 -15.69 -5.20 7.62
CA GLU A 1001 -14.40 -4.88 6.99
C GLU A 1001 -14.35 -3.42 6.52
N ALA A 1002 -15.42 -2.93 5.88
CA ALA A 1002 -15.50 -1.52 5.49
C ALA A 1002 -15.51 -0.58 6.69
N TRP A 1003 -16.31 -0.88 7.73
CA TRP A 1003 -16.37 -0.11 8.96
C TRP A 1003 -15.01 -0.04 9.65
N GLU A 1004 -14.36 -1.18 9.85
CA GLU A 1004 -13.06 -1.23 10.51
C GLU A 1004 -12.00 -0.43 9.76
N ALA A 1005 -12.02 -0.45 8.43
CA ALA A 1005 -11.07 0.28 7.61
C ALA A 1005 -11.24 1.81 7.66
N VAL A 1006 -12.46 2.32 7.87
CA VAL A 1006 -12.75 3.77 7.73
C VAL A 1006 -13.30 4.45 8.98
N ARG A 1007 -13.65 3.71 10.05
CA ARG A 1007 -14.30 4.26 11.26
C ARG A 1007 -13.58 5.46 11.87
N GLN A 1008 -12.27 5.57 11.65
CA GLN A 1008 -11.45 6.68 12.12
C GLN A 1008 -11.57 7.91 11.25
N SER A 1009 -11.50 7.73 9.93
CA SER A 1009 -11.85 8.78 8.97
C SER A 1009 -13.27 9.29 9.23
N LEU A 1010 -14.18 8.41 9.67
CA LEU A 1010 -15.55 8.79 10.06
C LEU A 1010 -15.61 9.64 11.34
N GLU A 1011 -14.62 9.58 12.24
CA GLU A 1011 -14.62 10.39 13.46
C GLU A 1011 -14.59 11.87 13.14
N THR A 1012 -13.83 12.29 12.13
CA THR A 1012 -13.66 13.69 11.72
C THR A 1012 -14.56 14.07 10.54
N TYR A 1013 -15.08 13.09 9.81
CA TYR A 1013 -15.95 13.31 8.66
C TYR A 1013 -17.29 13.92 9.04
N THR A 1014 -17.68 14.96 8.29
CA THR A 1014 -18.98 15.63 8.43
C THR A 1014 -19.75 15.52 7.12
N CYS A 1015 -20.81 14.71 7.14
CA CYS A 1015 -21.73 14.55 6.02
C CYS A 1015 -22.64 15.79 5.90
N ARG A 1016 -22.80 16.30 4.69
CA ARG A 1016 -23.74 17.39 4.38
C ARG A 1016 -24.83 16.88 3.45
N THR A 1017 -26.08 17.10 3.83
CA THR A 1017 -27.26 16.74 3.03
C THR A 1017 -28.24 17.91 3.00
N SER A 1018 -29.29 17.81 2.19
CA SER A 1018 -30.43 18.73 2.24
C SER A 1018 -31.12 18.76 3.61
N ASN A 1019 -31.00 17.68 4.39
CA ASN A 1019 -31.66 17.51 5.70
C ASN A 1019 -30.78 17.97 6.87
N GLY A 1020 -29.58 18.49 6.60
CA GLY A 1020 -28.66 19.00 7.62
C GLY A 1020 -27.26 18.40 7.54
N ARG A 1021 -26.47 18.69 8.58
CA ARG A 1021 -25.11 18.18 8.77
C ARG A 1021 -25.12 17.04 9.78
N PHE A 1022 -24.54 15.91 9.40
CA PHE A 1022 -24.51 14.70 10.21
C PHE A 1022 -23.07 14.25 10.45
N ARG A 1023 -22.80 13.78 11.67
CA ARG A 1023 -21.50 13.23 12.09
C ARG A 1023 -21.75 12.06 13.02
N VAL A 1024 -20.97 10.99 12.86
CA VAL A 1024 -21.04 9.85 13.78
C VAL A 1024 -20.44 10.28 15.12
N ASN A 1025 -21.09 9.90 16.22
CA ASN A 1025 -20.51 10.13 17.55
C ASN A 1025 -19.19 9.35 17.67
N LYS A 1026 -18.13 9.99 18.17
CA LYS A 1026 -16.82 9.36 18.40
C LYS A 1026 -16.91 8.06 19.19
N ALA A 1027 -17.83 7.99 20.16
CA ALA A 1027 -18.06 6.77 20.95
C ALA A 1027 -18.56 5.58 20.09
N HIS A 1028 -19.28 5.84 19.00
CA HIS A 1028 -19.68 4.79 18.07
C HIS A 1028 -18.53 4.40 17.13
N CYS A 1029 -17.74 5.34 16.62
CA CYS A 1029 -16.56 5.06 15.78
C CYS A 1029 -15.49 4.20 16.49
N ARG A 1030 -15.35 4.37 17.81
CA ARG A 1030 -14.41 3.58 18.63
C ARG A 1030 -14.85 2.12 18.83
N LYS A 1031 -16.12 1.78 18.63
CA LYS A 1031 -16.64 0.41 18.80
C LYS A 1031 -16.40 -0.44 17.56
N ARG A 1032 -15.94 -1.68 17.79
CA ARG A 1032 -15.95 -2.74 16.78
C ARG A 1032 -17.35 -3.32 16.65
N ILE A 1033 -17.65 -3.83 15.46
CA ILE A 1033 -18.91 -4.51 15.17
C ILE A 1033 -18.67 -6.00 15.33
N ASP A 1034 -19.38 -6.59 16.28
CA ASP A 1034 -19.34 -8.00 16.64
C ASP A 1034 -20.77 -8.54 16.79
N GLY A 1035 -20.91 -9.83 17.12
CA GLY A 1035 -22.20 -10.49 17.30
C GLY A 1035 -23.13 -9.83 18.34
N LYS A 1036 -22.54 -9.13 19.33
CA LYS A 1036 -23.27 -8.44 20.41
C LYS A 1036 -23.71 -7.03 20.02
N THR A 1037 -23.25 -6.52 18.89
CA THR A 1037 -23.58 -5.17 18.43
C THR A 1037 -25.07 -5.07 18.07
N PRO A 1038 -25.79 -4.01 18.50
CA PRO A 1038 -27.19 -3.83 18.14
C PRO A 1038 -27.39 -3.63 16.64
N ILE A 1039 -28.48 -4.18 16.08
CA ILE A 1039 -28.79 -4.04 14.65
C ILE A 1039 -28.97 -2.59 14.21
N SER A 1040 -29.35 -1.68 15.13
CA SER A 1040 -29.45 -0.24 14.86
C SER A 1040 -28.17 0.37 14.27
N TYR A 1041 -26.99 -0.22 14.47
CA TYR A 1041 -25.74 0.24 13.85
C TYR A 1041 -25.69 -0.01 12.33
N LEU A 1042 -26.43 -1.00 11.83
CA LEU A 1042 -26.46 -1.38 10.42
C LEU A 1042 -27.59 -0.67 9.64
N LEU A 1043 -28.62 -0.20 10.34
CA LEU A 1043 -29.81 0.41 9.75
C LEU A 1043 -29.57 1.89 9.42
N PRO A 1044 -29.72 2.33 8.15
CA PRO A 1044 -29.44 3.71 7.78
C PRO A 1044 -30.54 4.65 8.28
N THR A 1045 -30.24 5.47 9.30
CA THR A 1045 -31.13 6.53 9.79
C THR A 1045 -30.36 7.84 10.04
N TYR A 1046 -31.06 8.97 10.10
CA TYR A 1046 -30.44 10.28 10.39
C TYR A 1046 -30.19 10.53 11.88
N ARG A 1047 -30.39 9.54 12.76
CA ARG A 1047 -30.32 9.69 14.21
C ARG A 1047 -29.62 8.51 14.87
N ASP A 1048 -29.14 8.74 16.10
CA ASP A 1048 -28.63 7.72 17.00
C ASP A 1048 -27.54 6.83 16.36
N SER A 1049 -27.49 5.54 16.72
CA SER A 1049 -26.56 4.54 16.15
C SER A 1049 -26.80 4.27 14.67
N GLY A 1050 -27.98 4.60 14.11
CA GLY A 1050 -28.26 4.42 12.68
C GLY A 1050 -27.50 5.38 11.76
N LEU A 1051 -26.88 6.42 12.34
CA LEU A 1051 -25.90 7.25 11.63
C LEU A 1051 -24.68 6.44 11.19
N CYS A 1052 -24.32 5.34 11.88
CA CYS A 1052 -23.20 4.49 11.49
C CYS A 1052 -23.43 3.89 10.09
N GLY A 1053 -24.58 3.25 9.87
CA GLY A 1053 -24.95 2.65 8.59
C GLY A 1053 -25.12 3.69 7.47
N PHE A 1054 -25.72 4.84 7.79
CA PHE A 1054 -25.89 5.91 6.80
C PHE A 1054 -24.56 6.57 6.42
N ILE A 1055 -23.75 6.99 7.41
CA ILE A 1055 -22.51 7.73 7.18
C ILE A 1055 -21.43 6.83 6.57
N LEU A 1056 -21.35 5.55 6.94
CA LEU A 1056 -20.42 4.62 6.28
C LEU A 1056 -20.68 4.58 4.77
N LEU A 1057 -21.91 4.29 4.36
CA LEU A 1057 -22.25 4.24 2.93
C LEU A 1057 -22.00 5.59 2.26
N ARG A 1058 -22.44 6.69 2.88
CA ARG A 1058 -22.23 8.05 2.38
C ARG A 1058 -20.76 8.36 2.12
N PHE A 1059 -19.91 8.10 3.11
CA PHE A 1059 -18.48 8.38 3.05
C PHE A 1059 -17.81 7.64 1.92
N LEU A 1060 -18.11 6.35 1.75
CA LEU A 1060 -17.55 5.54 0.66
C LEU A 1060 -17.97 6.07 -0.72
N LEU A 1061 -19.25 6.45 -0.89
CA LEU A 1061 -19.73 7.05 -2.14
C LEU A 1061 -19.06 8.39 -2.45
N GLU A 1062 -18.86 9.24 -1.44
CA GLU A 1062 -18.13 10.52 -1.62
C GLU A 1062 -16.65 10.29 -1.88
N LYS A 1063 -16.01 9.32 -1.24
CA LYS A 1063 -14.59 8.99 -1.45
C LYS A 1063 -14.29 8.57 -2.88
N GLN A 1064 -15.15 7.75 -3.48
CA GLN A 1064 -15.10 7.45 -4.93
C GLN A 1064 -15.06 8.75 -5.76
N ASN A 1065 -15.99 9.67 -5.50
CA ASN A 1065 -16.11 10.91 -6.28
C ASN A 1065 -14.91 11.85 -6.09
N THR A 1066 -14.47 12.03 -4.84
CA THR A 1066 -13.31 12.87 -4.51
C THR A 1066 -12.05 12.34 -5.19
N PHE A 1067 -11.79 11.04 -5.07
CA PHE A 1067 -10.63 10.42 -5.72
C PHE A 1067 -10.68 10.57 -7.24
N LEU A 1068 -11.84 10.32 -7.87
CA LEU A 1068 -12.00 10.52 -9.31
C LEU A 1068 -11.78 11.99 -9.72
N GLY A 1069 -12.12 12.95 -8.86
CA GLY A 1069 -11.81 14.36 -9.05
C GLY A 1069 -10.32 14.64 -9.09
N ASP A 1070 -9.57 14.12 -8.13
CA ASP A 1070 -8.11 14.29 -8.05
C ASP A 1070 -7.40 13.55 -9.20
N PHE A 1071 -7.85 12.33 -9.52
CA PHE A 1071 -7.39 11.59 -10.69
C PHE A 1071 -7.61 12.38 -11.99
N CYS A 1072 -8.78 12.98 -12.18
CA CYS A 1072 -9.08 13.80 -13.35
C CYS A 1072 -8.16 15.03 -13.44
N ARG A 1073 -7.88 15.67 -12.30
CA ARG A 1073 -6.96 16.82 -12.20
C ARG A 1073 -5.54 16.44 -12.62
N GLU A 1074 -5.00 15.38 -12.02
CA GLU A 1074 -3.65 14.89 -12.33
C GLU A 1074 -3.52 14.40 -13.78
N LYS A 1075 -4.55 13.75 -14.31
CA LYS A 1075 -4.57 13.27 -15.71
C LYS A 1075 -4.86 14.38 -16.74
N GLY A 1076 -5.34 15.55 -16.31
CA GLY A 1076 -5.76 16.65 -17.19
C GLY A 1076 -7.06 16.38 -17.95
N VAL A 1077 -8.01 15.65 -17.36
CA VAL A 1077 -9.33 15.32 -17.93
C VAL A 1077 -10.43 16.03 -17.15
N LEU A 1078 -11.51 16.44 -17.82
CA LEU A 1078 -12.66 17.06 -17.16
C LEU A 1078 -13.48 16.01 -16.38
N TYR A 1079 -13.74 16.26 -15.10
CA TYR A 1079 -14.58 15.40 -14.25
C TYR A 1079 -15.99 15.19 -14.81
N SER A 1080 -16.57 16.23 -15.43
CA SER A 1080 -17.89 16.16 -16.08
C SER A 1080 -17.96 15.22 -17.28
N SER A 1081 -16.82 14.72 -17.76
CA SER A 1081 -16.75 13.76 -18.86
C SER A 1081 -16.77 12.30 -18.41
N LEU A 1082 -16.85 12.05 -17.10
CA LEU A 1082 -17.00 10.71 -16.54
C LEU A 1082 -18.45 10.22 -16.70
N PRO A 1083 -18.68 8.90 -16.86
CA PRO A 1083 -20.02 8.32 -16.82
C PRO A 1083 -20.71 8.61 -15.49
N LEU A 1084 -22.03 8.79 -15.50
CA LEU A 1084 -22.81 9.07 -14.30
C LEU A 1084 -23.61 7.84 -13.86
N VAL A 1085 -23.69 7.59 -12.56
CA VAL A 1085 -24.52 6.51 -11.99
C VAL A 1085 -25.27 6.99 -10.76
N SER A 1086 -26.56 6.65 -10.66
CA SER A 1086 -27.35 6.90 -9.45
C SER A 1086 -27.07 5.83 -8.38
N VAL A 1087 -27.19 6.19 -7.10
CA VAL A 1087 -26.98 5.29 -5.96
C VAL A 1087 -27.76 3.97 -6.08
N LYS A 1088 -28.96 4.02 -6.66
CA LYS A 1088 -29.85 2.84 -6.83
C LYS A 1088 -29.33 1.81 -7.83
N ASP A 1089 -28.54 2.25 -8.81
CA ASP A 1089 -28.06 1.45 -9.93
C ASP A 1089 -26.58 1.06 -9.81
N ILE A 1090 -25.97 1.35 -8.67
CA ILE A 1090 -24.55 1.05 -8.41
C ILE A 1090 -24.29 -0.46 -8.47
N SER A 1091 -23.14 -0.80 -9.05
CA SER A 1091 -22.60 -2.17 -9.10
C SER A 1091 -21.08 -2.07 -9.05
N ALA A 1092 -20.38 -3.18 -8.85
CA ALA A 1092 -18.91 -3.21 -8.81
C ALA A 1092 -18.27 -2.67 -10.11
N ALA A 1093 -19.00 -2.66 -11.23
CA ALA A 1093 -18.56 -2.09 -12.50
C ALA A 1093 -18.19 -0.60 -12.41
N HIS A 1094 -19.04 0.15 -11.71
CA HIS A 1094 -18.99 1.61 -11.62
C HIS A 1094 -17.92 2.10 -10.64
N LEU A 1095 -17.55 1.23 -9.70
CA LEU A 1095 -16.69 1.54 -8.55
C LEU A 1095 -15.23 1.18 -8.83
N ILE A 1096 -14.32 1.90 -8.18
CA ILE A 1096 -12.92 1.48 -8.05
C ILE A 1096 -12.94 0.25 -7.14
N SER A 1097 -12.76 -0.94 -7.71
CA SER A 1097 -13.01 -2.20 -7.01
C SER A 1097 -11.88 -3.17 -7.31
N TYR A 1098 -11.10 -3.49 -6.28
CA TYR A 1098 -9.98 -4.42 -6.35
C TYR A 1098 -9.69 -5.05 -4.99
N HIS A 1099 -9.05 -6.22 -5.01
CA HIS A 1099 -8.41 -6.81 -3.85
C HIS A 1099 -6.92 -6.48 -3.81
N PRO A 1100 -6.39 -5.92 -2.71
CA PRO A 1100 -4.96 -5.68 -2.52
C PRO A 1100 -4.13 -6.92 -2.87
N ASP A 1101 -4.40 -8.05 -2.21
CA ASP A 1101 -3.59 -9.26 -2.40
C ASP A 1101 -3.96 -10.09 -3.63
N LYS A 1102 -5.22 -10.08 -4.10
CA LYS A 1102 -5.67 -10.96 -5.20
C LYS A 1102 -5.64 -10.29 -6.57
N ASP A 1103 -5.69 -8.96 -6.62
CA ASP A 1103 -5.69 -8.21 -7.88
C ASP A 1103 -4.45 -7.34 -8.03
N LEU A 1104 -4.11 -6.51 -7.02
CA LEU A 1104 -3.03 -5.54 -7.12
C LEU A 1104 -1.65 -6.19 -6.98
N LEU A 1105 -1.41 -6.97 -5.93
CA LEU A 1105 -0.11 -7.58 -5.67
C LEU A 1105 0.39 -8.51 -6.81
N PRO A 1106 -0.45 -9.33 -7.47
CA PRO A 1106 -0.02 -10.07 -8.66
C PRO A 1106 0.44 -9.15 -9.79
N MET A 1107 -0.21 -7.99 -9.98
CA MET A 1107 0.26 -6.99 -10.95
C MET A 1107 1.58 -6.36 -10.53
N VAL A 1108 1.81 -6.11 -9.23
CA VAL A 1108 3.10 -5.61 -8.74
C VAL A 1108 4.21 -6.61 -9.03
N LEU A 1109 3.99 -7.88 -8.71
CA LEU A 1109 4.97 -8.95 -8.90
C LEU A 1109 5.25 -9.19 -10.40
N ALA A 1110 4.25 -9.09 -11.28
CA ALA A 1110 4.45 -9.13 -12.73
C ALA A 1110 5.28 -7.95 -13.27
N ASN A 1111 5.40 -6.87 -12.52
CA ASN A 1111 6.24 -5.71 -12.86
C ASN A 1111 7.56 -5.67 -12.07
N CYS A 1112 7.89 -6.75 -11.36
CA CYS A 1112 9.12 -6.91 -10.60
C CYS A 1112 10.02 -7.93 -11.29
N ASN A 1113 11.12 -7.48 -11.89
CA ASN A 1113 12.04 -8.35 -12.62
C ASN A 1113 13.30 -8.64 -11.80
N TYR A 1114 13.69 -9.92 -11.75
CA TYR A 1114 14.99 -10.35 -11.25
C TYR A 1114 15.95 -10.52 -12.43
N SER A 1115 17.14 -9.97 -12.27
CA SER A 1115 18.24 -10.20 -13.22
C SER A 1115 19.50 -10.58 -12.49
N PHE A 1116 20.21 -11.56 -13.04
CA PHE A 1116 21.52 -11.97 -12.58
C PHE A 1116 22.54 -11.70 -13.69
N GLU A 1117 23.56 -10.89 -13.39
CA GLU A 1117 24.75 -10.71 -14.21
C GLU A 1117 25.94 -11.36 -13.49
N VAL A 1118 26.75 -12.12 -14.22
CA VAL A 1118 27.91 -12.82 -13.68
C VAL A 1118 28.84 -11.84 -12.94
N GLY A 1119 29.05 -12.08 -11.64
CA GLY A 1119 29.88 -11.25 -10.76
C GLY A 1119 29.20 -10.05 -10.11
N GLN A 1120 27.90 -9.82 -10.35
CA GLN A 1120 27.15 -8.68 -9.77
C GLN A 1120 25.94 -9.07 -8.90
N GLY A 1121 25.67 -10.37 -8.72
CA GLY A 1121 24.55 -10.88 -7.92
C GLY A 1121 23.18 -10.63 -8.55
N THR A 1122 22.12 -11.01 -7.82
CA THR A 1122 20.73 -10.82 -8.27
C THR A 1122 20.21 -9.42 -7.92
N LYS A 1123 19.69 -8.69 -8.92
CA LYS A 1123 19.10 -7.35 -8.77
C LYS A 1123 17.59 -7.40 -8.99
N VAL A 1124 16.85 -6.56 -8.25
CA VAL A 1124 15.39 -6.39 -8.38
C VAL A 1124 15.09 -5.06 -9.04
N GLU A 1125 14.34 -5.09 -10.15
CA GLU A 1125 13.95 -3.88 -10.88
C GLU A 1125 12.42 -3.79 -11.03
N TYR A 1126 11.85 -2.66 -10.60
CA TYR A 1126 10.42 -2.36 -10.74
C TYR A 1126 10.15 -1.52 -11.98
N ASN A 1127 9.22 -1.98 -12.83
CA ASN A 1127 8.69 -1.20 -13.93
C ASN A 1127 7.47 -0.36 -13.48
N PHE A 1128 7.73 0.72 -12.74
CA PHE A 1128 6.67 1.61 -12.23
C PHE A 1128 5.79 2.21 -13.31
N ASN A 1129 6.35 2.52 -14.48
CA ASN A 1129 5.60 3.09 -15.61
C ASN A 1129 4.55 2.10 -16.16
N ASN A 1130 4.93 0.82 -16.31
CA ASN A 1130 3.99 -0.20 -16.76
C ASN A 1130 2.96 -0.52 -15.67
N LEU A 1131 3.40 -0.60 -14.41
CA LEU A 1131 2.50 -0.80 -13.27
C LEU A 1131 1.45 0.33 -13.15
N GLU A 1132 1.85 1.60 -13.27
CA GLU A 1132 0.93 2.74 -13.29
C GLU A 1132 -0.13 2.54 -14.38
N ARG A 1133 0.29 2.26 -15.62
CA ARG A 1133 -0.64 2.03 -16.73
C ARG A 1133 -1.60 0.87 -16.46
N GLN A 1134 -1.12 -0.26 -15.96
CA GLN A 1134 -1.96 -1.43 -15.67
C GLN A 1134 -3.00 -1.12 -14.57
N VAL A 1135 -2.59 -0.44 -13.50
CA VAL A 1135 -3.49 0.03 -12.42
C VAL A 1135 -4.52 1.00 -12.98
N MET A 1136 -4.10 1.97 -13.80
CA MET A 1136 -5.01 2.93 -14.43
C MET A 1136 -6.04 2.22 -15.32
N ASP A 1137 -5.58 1.32 -16.17
CA ASP A 1137 -6.40 0.61 -17.15
C ASP A 1137 -7.40 -0.34 -16.48
N ARG A 1138 -6.98 -1.06 -15.43
CA ARG A 1138 -7.80 -2.11 -14.80
C ARG A 1138 -8.74 -1.55 -13.72
N PHE A 1139 -8.31 -0.57 -12.93
CA PHE A 1139 -9.08 -0.12 -11.76
C PHE A 1139 -9.71 1.26 -11.89
N LEU A 1140 -9.19 2.14 -12.75
CA LEU A 1140 -9.60 3.56 -12.79
C LEU A 1140 -10.29 3.96 -14.10
N PHE A 1141 -10.04 3.26 -15.20
CA PHE A 1141 -10.68 3.57 -16.46
C PHE A 1141 -12.20 3.29 -16.43
N SER A 1142 -13.00 4.17 -17.03
CA SER A 1142 -14.47 4.10 -17.14
C SER A 1142 -15.25 4.00 -15.82
N LYS A 1143 -14.66 4.44 -14.70
CA LYS A 1143 -15.38 4.52 -13.42
C LYS A 1143 -16.32 5.71 -13.40
N SER A 1144 -17.46 5.53 -12.73
CA SER A 1144 -18.55 6.48 -12.78
C SER A 1144 -18.49 7.47 -11.63
N ALA A 1145 -18.80 8.73 -11.92
CA ALA A 1145 -19.17 9.69 -10.91
C ALA A 1145 -20.57 9.37 -10.39
N ILE A 1146 -20.69 9.29 -9.06
CA ILE A 1146 -21.93 8.93 -8.40
C ILE A 1146 -22.77 10.19 -8.21
N ILE A 1147 -23.98 10.17 -8.76
CA ILE A 1147 -24.98 11.24 -8.67
C ILE A 1147 -26.12 10.82 -7.73
N ASN A 1148 -27.01 11.76 -7.43
CA ASN A 1148 -28.20 11.55 -6.58
C ASN A 1148 -27.85 10.94 -5.22
N LEU A 1149 -26.75 11.44 -4.71
CA LEU A 1149 -26.11 11.10 -3.46
C LEU A 1149 -27.08 11.19 -2.24
N ASN A 1150 -28.14 11.99 -2.34
CA ASN A 1150 -29.20 12.12 -1.31
C ASN A 1150 -30.29 11.03 -1.39
N GLU A 1151 -30.30 10.17 -2.41
CA GLU A 1151 -31.31 9.12 -2.61
C GLU A 1151 -30.95 7.77 -1.93
N ILE A 1152 -30.15 7.80 -0.87
CA ILE A 1152 -29.90 6.60 -0.05
C ILE A 1152 -31.22 6.20 0.60
N GLU A 1153 -31.62 4.93 0.43
CA GLU A 1153 -32.83 4.40 1.07
C GLU A 1153 -32.67 4.40 2.60
N MET A 1154 -33.62 5.03 3.29
CA MET A 1154 -33.59 5.21 4.74
C MET A 1154 -34.53 4.21 5.44
N PHE A 1155 -34.10 3.70 6.59
CA PHE A 1155 -34.93 2.85 7.43
C PHE A 1155 -36.01 3.69 8.15
N THR A 1156 -37.23 3.17 8.23
CA THR A 1156 -38.35 3.81 8.92
C THR A 1156 -38.81 2.96 10.10
N TYR A 1157 -38.82 3.54 11.30
CA TYR A 1157 -39.35 2.86 12.49
C TYR A 1157 -40.89 2.88 12.50
N ARG A 1158 -41.51 1.94 13.21
CA ARG A 1158 -42.98 1.83 13.30
C ARG A 1158 -43.64 3.13 13.78
N ALA A 1159 -43.10 3.77 14.82
CA ALA A 1159 -43.61 5.03 15.36
C ALA A 1159 -43.61 6.21 14.36
N GLU A 1160 -42.74 6.17 13.34
CA GLU A 1160 -42.60 7.24 12.34
C GLU A 1160 -43.62 7.11 11.19
N TYR A 1161 -44.40 6.04 11.18
CA TYR A 1161 -45.43 5.75 10.19
C TYR A 1161 -46.78 5.44 10.87
N THR A 1162 -47.19 6.29 11.82
CA THR A 1162 -48.50 6.17 12.48
C THR A 1162 -49.56 7.02 11.78
N ASN A 1163 -50.83 6.62 11.88
CA ASN A 1163 -51.96 7.38 11.31
C ASN A 1163 -51.96 8.85 11.76
N GLY A 1164 -51.48 9.16 12.98
CA GLY A 1164 -51.37 10.54 13.46
C GLY A 1164 -50.42 11.39 12.62
N VAL A 1165 -49.22 10.87 12.32
CA VAL A 1165 -48.21 11.56 11.48
C VAL A 1165 -48.69 11.72 10.05
N VAL A 1166 -49.38 10.71 9.51
CA VAL A 1166 -49.97 10.77 8.15
C VAL A 1166 -51.09 11.80 8.09
N LEU A 1167 -51.98 11.84 9.09
CA LEU A 1167 -53.07 12.81 9.17
C LEU A 1167 -52.57 14.24 9.42
N GLU A 1168 -51.46 14.41 10.15
CA GLU A 1168 -50.79 15.71 10.33
C GLU A 1168 -50.15 16.19 9.03
N SER A 1169 -49.46 15.32 8.28
CA SER A 1169 -48.94 15.70 6.96
C SER A 1169 -50.06 16.01 5.95
N LEU A 1170 -51.20 15.30 6.04
CA LEU A 1170 -52.40 15.60 5.26
C LEU A 1170 -53.00 16.95 5.62
N SER A 1171 -53.02 17.33 6.90
CA SER A 1171 -53.57 18.61 7.34
C SER A 1171 -52.70 19.81 6.96
N GLU A 1172 -51.39 19.62 6.82
CA GLU A 1172 -50.47 20.63 6.26
C GLU A 1172 -50.64 20.83 4.75
N ARG A 1173 -51.06 19.79 4.03
CA ARG A 1173 -51.15 19.80 2.55
C ARG A 1173 -52.57 20.07 2.03
N ILE A 1174 -53.60 19.77 2.82
CA ILE A 1174 -55.01 19.88 2.45
C ILE A 1174 -55.79 20.49 3.61
N ASP A 1175 -56.53 21.56 3.34
CA ASP A 1175 -57.37 22.24 4.33
C ASP A 1175 -58.42 21.29 4.93
N GLN A 1176 -58.26 21.01 6.23
CA GLN A 1176 -59.18 20.16 6.99
C GLN A 1176 -60.34 20.99 7.54
N ILE A 1177 -61.51 20.90 6.92
CA ILE A 1177 -62.73 21.59 7.39
C ILE A 1177 -63.54 20.71 8.36
N ARG A 1178 -64.10 21.33 9.40
CA ARG A 1178 -65.07 20.65 10.26
C ARG A 1178 -66.33 20.32 9.46
N ILE A 1179 -66.76 19.06 9.52
CA ILE A 1179 -68.02 18.61 8.90
C ILE A 1179 -69.19 19.44 9.46
N PRO A 1180 -70.02 20.09 8.59
CA PRO A 1180 -71.18 20.85 9.02
C PRO A 1180 -72.19 20.01 9.80
N GLN A 1181 -72.91 20.63 10.74
CA GLN A 1181 -73.82 19.92 11.64
C GLN A 1181 -74.93 19.16 10.92
N ALA A 1182 -75.49 19.73 9.84
CA ALA A 1182 -76.50 19.07 9.01
C ALA A 1182 -75.97 17.77 8.39
N THR A 1183 -74.75 17.82 7.86
CA THR A 1183 -74.05 16.67 7.27
C THR A 1183 -73.71 15.61 8.32
N LYS A 1184 -73.29 16.01 9.53
CA LYS A 1184 -73.07 15.06 10.64
C LYS A 1184 -74.33 14.27 10.99
N VAL A 1185 -75.47 14.96 11.11
CA VAL A 1185 -76.76 14.31 11.42
C VAL A 1185 -77.16 13.36 10.30
N GLN A 1186 -76.95 13.75 9.04
CA GLN A 1186 -77.20 12.89 7.88
C GLN A 1186 -76.32 11.64 7.91
N ILE A 1187 -75.00 11.79 8.04
CA ILE A 1187 -74.05 10.67 8.12
C ILE A 1187 -74.43 9.73 9.27
N CYS A 1188 -74.71 10.25 10.47
CA CYS A 1188 -75.12 9.41 11.60
C CYS A 1188 -76.46 8.68 11.35
N SER A 1189 -77.41 9.30 10.64
CA SER A 1189 -78.68 8.67 10.27
C SER A 1189 -78.47 7.53 9.27
N GLU A 1190 -77.60 7.74 8.29
CA GLU A 1190 -77.25 6.75 7.27
C GLU A 1190 -76.47 5.58 7.87
N LEU A 1191 -75.43 5.85 8.67
CA LEU A 1191 -74.63 4.82 9.36
C LEU A 1191 -75.48 3.97 10.31
N ARG A 1192 -76.47 4.54 11.00
CA ARG A 1192 -77.39 3.79 11.88
C ARG A 1192 -78.31 2.83 11.12
N LYS A 1193 -78.51 3.03 9.81
CA LYS A 1193 -79.33 2.17 8.95
C LYS A 1193 -78.50 1.10 8.23
N MET A 1194 -77.17 1.15 8.31
CA MET A 1194 -76.27 0.21 7.65
C MET A 1194 -76.12 -1.09 8.44
N SER A 1195 -75.89 -2.19 7.71
CA SER A 1195 -75.53 -3.46 8.32
C SER A 1195 -74.09 -3.42 8.86
N TYR A 1196 -73.75 -4.30 9.82
CA TYR A 1196 -72.38 -4.37 10.35
C TYR A 1196 -71.29 -4.60 9.27
N PRO A 1197 -71.49 -5.48 8.26
CA PRO A 1197 -70.56 -5.60 7.14
C PRO A 1197 -70.40 -4.31 6.32
N ASP A 1198 -71.50 -3.58 6.07
CA ASP A 1198 -71.46 -2.33 5.30
C ASP A 1198 -70.78 -1.20 6.09
N LEU A 1199 -70.98 -1.16 7.41
CA LEU A 1199 -70.26 -0.29 8.33
C LEU A 1199 -68.76 -0.56 8.29
N LEU A 1200 -68.36 -1.84 8.29
CA LEU A 1200 -66.95 -2.24 8.21
C LEU A 1200 -66.34 -1.82 6.87
N LYS A 1201 -67.08 -2.01 5.77
CA LYS A 1201 -66.66 -1.60 4.42
C LYS A 1201 -66.54 -0.08 4.29
N ALA A 1202 -67.47 0.68 4.87
CA ALA A 1202 -67.41 2.13 4.92
C ALA A 1202 -66.21 2.63 5.74
N TRP A 1203 -65.91 2.00 6.87
CA TRP A 1203 -64.74 2.31 7.69
C TRP A 1203 -63.42 2.02 6.95
N ILE A 1204 -63.32 0.86 6.28
CA ILE A 1204 -62.17 0.51 5.44
C ILE A 1204 -61.98 1.53 4.30
N ASN A 1205 -63.07 1.92 3.64
CA ASN A 1205 -63.06 2.92 2.57
C ASN A 1205 -62.73 4.34 3.06
N LEU A 1206 -62.84 4.64 4.36
CA LEU A 1206 -62.37 5.91 4.95
C LEU A 1206 -60.88 5.86 5.30
N THR A 1207 -60.35 4.70 5.66
CA THR A 1207 -58.93 4.50 6.00
C THR A 1207 -58.01 4.33 4.78
N LEU A 1208 -58.54 3.87 3.65
CA LEU A 1208 -57.77 3.67 2.41
C LEU A 1208 -57.34 4.98 1.71
N PRO A 1209 -58.18 6.02 1.58
CA PRO A 1209 -57.81 7.28 0.95
C PRO A 1209 -56.86 8.13 1.79
N SER A 1210 -56.86 7.98 3.13
CA SER A 1210 -55.91 8.67 4.02
C SER A 1210 -54.48 8.12 3.94
N ALA A 1211 -54.25 7.04 3.18
CA ALA A 1211 -52.94 6.42 2.98
C ALA A 1211 -52.33 6.68 1.59
N PHE A 1212 -53.03 7.42 0.71
CA PHE A 1212 -52.58 7.80 -0.63
C PHE A 1212 -52.16 9.27 -0.71
#